data_AF-A0A1B7P0F4-F1
#
_entry.id   AF-A0A1B7P0F4-F1
#
_cell.length_a   1.000
_cell.length_b   1.000
_cell.length_c   1.000
_cell.angle_alpha   90.00
_cell.angle_beta   90.00
_cell.angle_gamma   90.00
#
_symmetry.space_group_name_H-M   'P 1'
#
loop_
_entity.id
_entity.type
_entity.pdbx_description
1 polymer ?
#
loop_
_entity_poly.entity_id
_entity_poly.type
_entity_poly.pdbx_seq_one_letter_code
_entity_poly.pdbx_strand_id
1 'polypeptide(L)'
;MLDPVELKLFPSCFDCIAWSPDGDLAVALGEYVHVLIPKIKTPTLSTSTSNAQWATTKFRANVFTNKEWPMIFPQPGDTFSLGEEQSTSHVVALAWSPQPLAKYSRHVLAVLTSSLILSLWELADGHSKWVRTVVVNTSLRETFRTLLSPGKSSLLQRKQRVRSFCWSPEGSCDHNKDVIDEYPGCRDVSLLAVANDADDIILIRVRNDRKAPETSTRRTLWVEVISRHEIPASKVAYPHIQPDSLLGQSMRSVRVVSHIAWGHWRRGLDNQGNLKRISRLAIIQGTELRVFQLHALSHEPGQEEESNNTGARLDIHFSEDIPVSEEEQFEHMNLHGPLRWIDIEGHENIPSSLLSVGYLGGYVVITFHDSFPQEQDKGQQRPATVSFHHALRLDAAEENSSLEWEPITAMTFTSDTRSQIPVLHVAHLSSSLRSLPLLAMQNQGITVSNNGHSDNAQSADLHRQIEGFRSRFDLDHDLGGMSVSKIWGMVSHRGWVAACFTVHPSDMVEYVTPARERSRIVFTPPHVEEGPGGGHDEPASAELPWSVPPQLTPKHMKAARAEVLSFILNESHRHVPNDPWVRKLQYAAIGCVITNQNPVDQPSLLESARSAAQWLASAFNLDLSQELSYIDDKLHSQIQPSTNILIHAKTRGSQTGAGHDVFEFCDICGNGIDWYSAEESQCGGGHVFARCGMTFLSIQDPSISKLCSVCGCEVLDAELIEVPSLIEPEMGAADKSRPVRQQVGLLHVLCETFDACIYCGGKFRE
;
A
#
# COMPACT_ATOMS: atom_id res chain seq x y z
N MET A 1 -19.59 -15.15 1.42
CA MET A 1 -20.08 -13.79 1.12
C MET A 1 -19.62 -12.85 2.23
N LEU A 2 -19.27 -11.61 1.90
CA LEU A 2 -18.92 -10.60 2.92
C LEU A 2 -20.17 -9.89 3.41
N ASP A 3 -20.27 -9.68 4.72
CA ASP A 3 -21.42 -9.00 5.32
C ASP A 3 -21.35 -7.48 5.07
N PRO A 4 -22.49 -6.81 4.81
CA PRO A 4 -22.54 -5.37 4.73
C PRO A 4 -22.05 -4.71 6.02
N VAL A 5 -21.32 -3.60 5.89
CA VAL A 5 -20.78 -2.85 7.04
C VAL A 5 -21.49 -1.51 7.16
N GLU A 6 -21.93 -1.16 8.37
CA GLU A 6 -22.48 0.16 8.69
C GLU A 6 -21.47 0.97 9.52
N LEU A 7 -21.19 2.18 9.06
CA LEU A 7 -20.27 3.14 9.68
C LEU A 7 -21.04 4.38 10.13
N LYS A 8 -20.56 5.01 11.21
CA LYS A 8 -21.10 6.28 11.69
C LYS A 8 -20.51 7.42 10.87
N LEU A 9 -21.31 8.48 10.65
CA LEU A 9 -21.02 9.65 9.82
C LEU A 9 -21.28 9.43 8.33
N PHE A 10 -21.56 10.51 7.61
CA PHE A 10 -21.71 10.51 6.15
C PHE A 10 -20.37 10.69 5.42
N PRO A 11 -20.28 10.27 4.15
CA PRO A 11 -19.09 10.52 3.34
C PRO A 11 -18.91 12.01 3.06
N SER A 12 -17.66 12.45 2.96
CA SER A 12 -17.33 13.87 2.74
C SER A 12 -16.91 14.23 1.32
N CYS A 13 -16.71 13.23 0.46
CA CYS A 13 -16.26 13.41 -0.91
C CYS A 13 -16.80 12.30 -1.82
N PHE A 14 -16.65 12.49 -3.14
CA PHE A 14 -16.78 11.40 -4.10
C PHE A 14 -15.52 10.53 -4.08
N ASP A 15 -15.62 9.33 -4.62
CA ASP A 15 -14.59 8.27 -4.54
C ASP A 15 -14.07 8.08 -3.10
N CYS A 16 -14.98 8.08 -2.12
CA CYS A 16 -14.64 8.15 -0.70
C CYS A 16 -14.04 6.87 -0.10
N ILE A 17 -13.77 5.85 -0.90
CA ILE A 17 -13.37 4.50 -0.45
C ILE A 17 -12.14 4.02 -1.21
N ALA A 18 -11.17 3.44 -0.49
CA ALA A 18 -10.01 2.80 -1.10
C ALA A 18 -9.66 1.49 -0.41
N TRP A 19 -9.29 0.50 -1.22
CA TRP A 19 -8.90 -0.83 -0.77
C TRP A 19 -7.39 -0.99 -0.93
N SER A 20 -6.71 -1.39 0.14
CA SER A 20 -5.27 -1.63 0.11
C SER A 20 -4.95 -2.98 -0.56
N PRO A 21 -3.71 -3.15 -1.05
CA PRO A 21 -3.27 -4.43 -1.62
C PRO A 21 -3.25 -5.61 -0.62
N ASP A 22 -3.19 -5.34 0.69
CA ASP A 22 -3.25 -6.35 1.76
C ASP A 22 -4.66 -6.58 2.33
N GLY A 23 -5.68 -5.87 1.84
CA GLY A 23 -7.09 -6.12 2.12
C GLY A 23 -7.77 -5.17 3.11
N ASP A 24 -7.07 -4.17 3.64
CA ASP A 24 -7.63 -3.11 4.49
C ASP A 24 -8.47 -2.12 3.65
N LEU A 25 -9.64 -1.74 4.15
CA LEU A 25 -10.58 -0.85 3.46
C LEU A 25 -10.72 0.48 4.20
N ALA A 26 -10.32 1.59 3.59
CA ALA A 26 -10.43 2.94 4.14
C ALA A 26 -11.64 3.69 3.57
N VAL A 27 -12.32 4.47 4.42
CA VAL A 27 -13.48 5.29 4.04
C VAL A 27 -13.37 6.70 4.63
N ALA A 28 -13.53 7.72 3.79
CA ALA A 28 -13.58 9.13 4.16
C ALA A 28 -14.97 9.50 4.67
N LEU A 29 -15.07 9.84 5.96
CA LEU A 29 -16.32 10.19 6.62
C LEU A 29 -16.17 11.51 7.40
N GLY A 30 -16.28 12.63 6.69
CA GLY A 30 -16.09 13.95 7.28
C GLY A 30 -14.63 14.22 7.61
N GLU A 31 -14.36 14.51 8.88
CA GLU A 31 -12.99 14.68 9.40
C GLU A 31 -12.32 13.36 9.81
N TYR A 32 -13.06 12.24 9.77
CA TYR A 32 -12.57 10.93 10.14
C TYR A 32 -12.27 10.08 8.91
N VAL A 33 -11.25 9.25 9.04
CA VAL A 33 -11.07 8.09 8.18
C VAL A 33 -11.38 6.86 9.01
N HIS A 34 -12.31 6.03 8.55
CA HIS A 34 -12.57 4.72 9.12
C HIS A 34 -11.80 3.68 8.31
N VAL A 35 -11.12 2.75 8.98
CA VAL A 35 -10.38 1.67 8.34
C VAL A 35 -10.89 0.32 8.85
N LEU A 36 -11.31 -0.53 7.92
CA LEU A 36 -11.73 -1.90 8.17
C LEU A 36 -10.56 -2.83 7.89
N ILE A 37 -10.10 -3.52 8.94
CA ILE A 37 -8.99 -4.47 8.89
C ILE A 37 -9.59 -5.89 8.89
N PRO A 38 -9.27 -6.77 7.94
CA PRO A 38 -9.80 -8.13 7.92
C PRO A 38 -9.45 -8.93 9.19
N LYS A 39 -10.44 -9.61 9.78
CA LYS A 39 -10.22 -10.57 10.86
C LYS A 39 -10.02 -11.96 10.29
N ILE A 40 -8.75 -12.33 10.11
CA ILE A 40 -8.38 -13.65 9.63
C ILE A 40 -8.53 -14.66 10.78
N LYS A 41 -9.57 -15.50 10.71
CA LYS A 41 -9.76 -16.59 11.68
C LYS A 41 -8.86 -17.77 11.32
N THR A 42 -8.00 -18.19 12.25
CA THR A 42 -7.29 -19.47 12.16
C THR A 42 -8.19 -20.60 12.65
N PRO A 43 -8.31 -21.72 11.91
CA PRO A 43 -9.24 -22.80 12.23
C PRO A 43 -8.95 -23.52 13.57
N THR A 44 -7.79 -23.29 14.19
CA THR A 44 -7.35 -23.99 15.40
C THR A 44 -7.61 -23.24 16.71
N LEU A 45 -7.93 -21.94 16.70
CA LEU A 45 -7.97 -21.11 17.93
C LEU A 45 -9.31 -20.40 18.23
N SER A 46 -10.36 -20.52 17.42
CA SER A 46 -11.55 -19.69 17.62
C SER A 46 -12.55 -20.27 18.62
N THR A 47 -12.45 -19.85 19.89
CA THR A 47 -13.57 -19.84 20.87
C THR A 47 -14.37 -18.53 20.85
N SER A 48 -14.05 -17.58 19.95
CA SER A 48 -14.74 -16.29 19.86
C SER A 48 -16.09 -16.38 19.14
N THR A 49 -17.17 -15.98 19.82
CA THR A 49 -18.56 -16.00 19.33
C THR A 49 -18.92 -14.86 18.36
N SER A 50 -18.00 -13.93 18.06
CA SER A 50 -18.30 -12.82 17.15
C SER A 50 -18.13 -13.23 15.68
N ASN A 51 -19.21 -13.12 14.90
CA ASN A 51 -19.21 -13.35 13.44
C ASN A 51 -18.64 -12.18 12.63
N ALA A 52 -18.25 -11.07 13.27
CA ALA A 52 -17.70 -9.90 12.59
C ALA A 52 -16.41 -10.25 11.80
N GLN A 53 -16.47 -10.06 10.48
CA GLN A 53 -15.36 -10.30 9.54
C GLN A 53 -14.31 -9.17 9.54
N TRP A 54 -14.65 -8.02 10.13
CA TRP A 54 -13.82 -6.82 10.14
C TRP A 54 -13.51 -6.36 11.57
N ALA A 55 -12.31 -5.82 11.77
CA ALA A 55 -11.96 -4.95 12.89
C ALA A 55 -12.01 -3.50 12.40
N THR A 56 -12.86 -2.68 13.00
CA THR A 56 -13.00 -1.27 12.61
C THR A 56 -12.14 -0.38 13.51
N THR A 57 -11.26 0.39 12.88
CA THR A 57 -10.49 1.46 13.53
C THR A 57 -10.83 2.79 12.88
N LYS A 58 -10.47 3.90 13.52
CA LYS A 58 -10.64 5.23 12.94
C LYS A 58 -9.65 6.22 13.50
N PHE A 59 -9.37 7.25 12.72
CA PHE A 59 -8.57 8.39 13.15
C PHE A 59 -9.11 9.69 12.57
N ARG A 60 -8.74 10.80 13.19
CA ARG A 60 -9.18 12.14 12.81
C ARG A 60 -8.09 12.81 11.97
N ALA A 61 -8.39 13.13 10.72
CA ALA A 61 -7.42 13.62 9.76
C ALA A 61 -7.11 15.12 9.90
N ASN A 62 -8.02 15.91 10.50
CA ASN A 62 -7.92 17.37 10.57
C ASN A 62 -7.20 17.91 11.83
N VAL A 63 -6.61 17.06 12.66
CA VAL A 63 -5.86 17.52 13.83
C VAL A 63 -4.41 17.72 13.44
N PHE A 64 -3.96 18.98 13.40
CA PHE A 64 -2.59 19.36 13.05
C PHE A 64 -1.91 20.04 14.24
N THR A 65 -0.64 19.72 14.45
CA THR A 65 0.21 20.49 15.34
C THR A 65 0.57 21.82 14.70
N ASN A 66 0.91 22.82 15.52
CA ASN A 66 1.33 24.14 15.01
C ASN A 66 2.61 24.06 14.14
N LYS A 67 3.45 23.03 14.35
CA LYS A 67 4.62 22.77 13.51
C LYS A 67 4.23 22.29 12.11
N GLU A 68 3.25 21.40 12.02
CA GLU A 68 2.76 20.87 10.75
C GLU A 68 1.96 21.92 9.97
N TRP A 69 1.06 22.62 10.65
CA TRP A 69 0.21 23.64 10.07
C TRP A 69 0.14 24.86 11.01
N PRO A 70 0.94 25.90 10.74
CA PRO A 70 0.92 27.11 11.56
C PRO A 70 -0.37 27.89 11.33
N MET A 71 -0.71 28.77 12.28
CA MET A 71 -1.81 29.72 12.12
C MET A 71 -1.54 30.64 10.92
N ILE A 72 -2.53 30.76 10.04
CA ILE A 72 -2.47 31.60 8.85
C ILE A 72 -3.42 32.79 9.07
N PHE A 73 -2.92 33.99 8.83
CA PHE A 73 -3.75 35.20 8.82
C PHE A 73 -4.42 35.37 7.45
N PRO A 74 -5.56 36.06 7.38
CA PRO A 74 -6.24 36.32 6.12
C PRO A 74 -5.30 36.83 5.02
N GLN A 75 -5.23 36.11 3.90
CA GLN A 75 -4.34 36.48 2.80
C GLN A 75 -5.02 37.42 1.80
N PRO A 76 -4.25 38.22 1.02
CA PRO A 76 -4.79 39.01 -0.08
C PRO A 76 -5.47 38.16 -1.15
N GLY A 77 -6.36 38.74 -1.96
CA GLY A 77 -7.22 37.98 -2.88
C GLY A 77 -6.51 37.12 -3.94
N ASP A 78 -5.26 37.43 -4.29
CA ASP A 78 -4.42 36.65 -5.22
C ASP A 78 -3.89 35.33 -4.62
N THR A 79 -3.92 35.24 -3.30
CA THR A 79 -3.40 34.13 -2.49
C THR A 79 -4.47 33.55 -1.59
N PHE A 80 -5.56 34.25 -1.34
CA PHE A 80 -6.66 33.80 -0.51
C PHE A 80 -7.14 32.41 -0.94
N SER A 81 -7.25 31.50 0.03
CA SER A 81 -7.81 30.18 -0.21
C SER A 81 -8.83 29.83 0.85
N LEU A 82 -10.07 29.64 0.41
CA LEU A 82 -11.15 29.14 1.28
C LEU A 82 -10.74 27.83 1.97
N GLY A 83 -10.04 26.96 1.24
CA GLY A 83 -9.52 25.71 1.76
C GLY A 83 -8.55 25.95 2.92
N GLU A 84 -7.47 26.69 2.66
CA GLU A 84 -6.39 26.86 3.64
C GLU A 84 -6.79 27.76 4.84
N GLU A 85 -7.72 28.70 4.67
CA GLU A 85 -7.99 29.71 5.71
C GLU A 85 -9.31 29.49 6.47
N GLN A 86 -10.30 28.84 5.85
CA GLN A 86 -11.65 28.74 6.42
C GLN A 86 -12.20 27.32 6.48
N SER A 87 -11.50 26.33 5.90
CA SER A 87 -12.00 24.97 5.86
C SER A 87 -12.02 24.32 7.25
N THR A 88 -12.97 23.40 7.43
CA THR A 88 -13.01 22.44 8.54
C THR A 88 -12.02 21.28 8.36
N SER A 89 -11.27 21.26 7.25
CA SER A 89 -10.25 20.27 6.92
C SER A 89 -10.77 18.83 6.85
N HIS A 90 -12.03 18.63 6.46
CA HIS A 90 -12.57 17.31 6.17
C HIS A 90 -11.80 16.62 5.02
N VAL A 91 -11.86 15.29 4.97
CA VAL A 91 -11.17 14.47 3.98
C VAL A 91 -11.83 14.64 2.62
N VAL A 92 -11.02 14.87 1.58
CA VAL A 92 -11.48 15.05 0.19
C VAL A 92 -10.97 13.99 -0.78
N ALA A 93 -9.89 13.28 -0.42
CA ALA A 93 -9.38 12.15 -1.19
C ALA A 93 -8.50 11.25 -0.32
N LEU A 94 -8.46 9.96 -0.64
CA LEU A 94 -7.62 8.95 0.01
C LEU A 94 -7.14 7.89 -0.97
N ALA A 95 -5.91 7.41 -0.79
CA ALA A 95 -5.37 6.29 -1.56
C ALA A 95 -4.24 5.58 -0.81
N TRP A 96 -4.22 4.26 -0.92
CA TRP A 96 -3.17 3.43 -0.34
C TRP A 96 -1.90 3.43 -1.20
N SER A 97 -0.74 3.36 -0.55
CA SER A 97 0.51 3.13 -1.25
C SER A 97 0.48 1.75 -1.91
N PRO A 98 0.99 1.64 -3.15
CA PRO A 98 1.07 0.36 -3.85
C PRO A 98 2.06 -0.57 -3.16
N GLN A 99 3.24 -0.07 -2.77
CA GLN A 99 4.23 -0.85 -2.05
C GLN A 99 4.02 -0.77 -0.52
N PRO A 100 4.46 -1.81 0.23
CA PRO A 100 4.37 -1.85 1.68
C PRO A 100 5.48 -1.00 2.34
N LEU A 101 5.24 0.30 2.49
CA LEU A 101 6.24 1.25 3.00
C LEU A 101 6.32 1.31 4.54
N ALA A 102 5.25 0.92 5.24
CA ALA A 102 5.11 1.05 6.69
C ALA A 102 5.62 -0.18 7.45
N LYS A 103 5.76 -0.03 8.78
CA LYS A 103 6.15 -1.11 9.71
C LYS A 103 5.29 -2.36 9.49
N TYR A 104 5.92 -3.53 9.57
CA TYR A 104 5.31 -4.84 9.36
C TYR A 104 4.87 -5.12 7.93
N SER A 105 5.60 -4.56 6.95
CA SER A 105 5.23 -4.60 5.53
C SER A 105 3.78 -4.15 5.27
N ARG A 106 3.34 -3.08 5.93
CA ARG A 106 1.99 -2.52 5.76
C ARG A 106 2.00 -1.40 4.72
N HIS A 107 0.83 -1.13 4.15
CA HIS A 107 0.64 -0.04 3.22
C HIS A 107 0.38 1.27 3.97
N VAL A 108 0.86 2.38 3.40
CA VAL A 108 0.68 3.73 3.92
C VAL A 108 -0.59 4.33 3.32
N LEU A 109 -1.40 5.02 4.13
CA LEU A 109 -2.57 5.72 3.62
C LEU A 109 -2.26 7.20 3.39
N ALA A 110 -2.38 7.65 2.15
CA ALA A 110 -2.36 9.07 1.82
C ALA A 110 -3.75 9.68 1.99
N VAL A 111 -3.83 10.82 2.67
CA VAL A 111 -5.08 11.53 2.97
C VAL A 111 -4.91 13.00 2.61
N LEU A 112 -5.74 13.47 1.67
CA LEU A 112 -5.88 14.88 1.34
C LEU A 112 -7.09 15.47 2.06
N THR A 113 -6.89 16.63 2.67
CA THR A 113 -7.94 17.38 3.36
C THR A 113 -8.35 18.60 2.54
N SER A 114 -9.56 19.11 2.77
CA SER A 114 -10.08 20.33 2.13
C SER A 114 -9.27 21.59 2.47
N SER A 115 -8.37 21.55 3.45
CA SER A 115 -7.36 22.58 3.69
C SER A 115 -6.12 22.47 2.79
N LEU A 116 -6.17 21.64 1.75
CA LEU A 116 -5.13 21.47 0.73
C LEU A 116 -3.84 20.85 1.30
N ILE A 117 -3.97 20.11 2.41
CA ILE A 117 -2.87 19.41 3.09
C ILE A 117 -2.96 17.93 2.77
N LEU A 118 -1.88 17.41 2.15
CA LEU A 118 -1.68 15.99 1.89
C LEU A 118 -0.76 15.40 2.96
N SER A 119 -1.24 14.33 3.59
CA SER A 119 -0.55 13.66 4.70
C SER A 119 -0.49 12.16 4.50
N LEU A 120 0.58 11.53 5.01
CA LEU A 120 0.80 10.09 4.98
C LEU A 120 0.61 9.51 6.39
N TRP A 121 -0.17 8.43 6.49
CA TRP A 121 -0.58 7.82 7.74
C TRP A 121 -0.18 6.35 7.81
N GLU A 122 0.24 5.93 9.00
CA GLU A 122 0.67 4.57 9.31
C GLU A 122 -0.08 4.02 10.52
N LEU A 123 -0.34 2.71 10.51
CA LEU A 123 -0.87 1.98 11.66
C LEU A 123 0.30 1.55 12.56
N ALA A 124 0.67 2.42 13.50
CA ALA A 124 1.91 2.31 14.26
C ALA A 124 1.99 1.06 15.14
N ASP A 125 0.90 0.71 15.83
CA ASP A 125 0.81 -0.48 16.69
C ASP A 125 0.38 -1.75 15.94
N GLY A 126 0.15 -1.67 14.62
CA GLY A 126 -0.40 -2.75 13.81
C GLY A 126 -1.82 -3.17 14.18
N HIS A 127 -2.54 -2.40 15.02
CA HIS A 127 -3.87 -2.76 15.51
C HIS A 127 -4.89 -1.62 15.48
N SER A 128 -4.61 -0.46 16.08
CA SER A 128 -5.61 0.62 16.23
C SER A 128 -5.07 2.05 16.21
N LYS A 129 -3.77 2.23 16.45
CA LYS A 129 -3.14 3.53 16.61
C LYS A 129 -2.58 4.03 15.30
N TRP A 130 -3.32 4.95 14.68
CA TRP A 130 -2.88 5.66 13.50
C TRP A 130 -2.03 6.87 13.85
N VAL A 131 -0.92 7.04 13.14
CA VAL A 131 -0.01 8.18 13.29
C VAL A 131 0.21 8.82 11.93
N ARG A 132 0.17 10.16 11.90
CA ARG A 132 0.60 10.91 10.72
C ARG A 132 2.13 10.99 10.73
N THR A 133 2.76 10.32 9.77
CA THR A 133 4.22 10.25 9.69
C THR A 133 4.79 11.38 8.83
N VAL A 134 4.06 11.82 7.79
CA VAL A 134 4.53 12.89 6.89
C VAL A 134 3.41 13.87 6.53
N VAL A 135 3.78 15.15 6.41
CA VAL A 135 2.99 16.21 5.74
C VAL A 135 3.74 16.61 4.47
N VAL A 136 3.23 16.21 3.30
CA VAL A 136 3.90 16.39 2.00
C VAL A 136 4.11 17.88 1.68
N ASN A 137 3.20 18.74 2.12
CA ASN A 137 3.28 20.18 1.93
C ASN A 137 4.56 20.80 2.54
N THR A 138 5.11 20.20 3.61
CA THR A 138 6.36 20.67 4.23
C THR A 138 7.54 20.46 3.27
N SER A 139 7.64 19.27 2.67
CA SER A 139 8.66 18.97 1.66
C SER A 139 8.51 19.88 0.44
N LEU A 140 7.28 20.11 -0.04
CA LEU A 140 7.03 21.05 -1.14
C LEU A 140 7.48 22.47 -0.80
N ARG A 141 7.14 22.96 0.39
CA ARG A 141 7.56 24.29 0.87
C ARG A 141 9.07 24.43 0.89
N GLU A 142 9.79 23.42 1.37
CA GLU A 142 11.25 23.42 1.42
C GLU A 142 11.86 23.45 0.01
N THR A 143 11.39 22.57 -0.88
CA THR A 143 11.84 22.54 -2.28
C THR A 143 11.56 23.84 -3.02
N PHE A 144 10.35 24.41 -2.92
CA PHE A 144 10.04 25.64 -3.64
C PHE A 144 10.69 26.87 -3.01
N ARG A 145 10.97 26.88 -1.71
CA ARG A 145 11.71 27.97 -1.07
C ARG A 145 13.13 28.09 -1.59
N THR A 146 13.79 26.98 -1.90
CA THR A 146 15.16 27.00 -2.47
C THR A 146 15.17 27.41 -3.94
N LEU A 147 14.10 27.11 -4.68
CA LEU A 147 13.98 27.38 -6.11
C LEU A 147 13.48 28.79 -6.45
N LEU A 148 12.72 29.43 -5.55
CA LEU A 148 12.13 30.74 -5.78
C LEU A 148 13.03 31.86 -5.24
N SER A 149 13.09 32.98 -5.97
CA SER A 149 13.77 34.19 -5.51
C SER A 149 13.14 34.75 -4.22
N PRO A 150 13.94 35.34 -3.30
CA PRO A 150 13.42 36.01 -2.11
C PRO A 150 12.35 37.04 -2.47
N GLY A 151 11.22 37.05 -1.74
CA GLY A 151 10.10 37.98 -1.96
C GLY A 151 8.87 37.40 -2.68
N LYS A 152 8.94 36.16 -3.20
CA LYS A 152 7.79 35.46 -3.82
C LYS A 152 6.99 34.61 -2.81
N SER A 153 6.62 35.20 -1.66
CA SER A 153 5.89 34.47 -0.60
C SER A 153 4.51 33.99 -1.06
N SER A 154 3.80 34.79 -1.85
CA SER A 154 2.49 34.46 -2.41
C SER A 154 2.51 33.22 -3.31
N LEU A 155 3.45 33.19 -4.25
CA LEU A 155 3.64 32.05 -5.15
C LEU A 155 4.09 30.79 -4.39
N LEU A 156 4.98 30.94 -3.41
CA LEU A 156 5.41 29.82 -2.56
C LEU A 156 4.21 29.18 -1.84
N GLN A 157 3.29 30.01 -1.32
CA GLN A 157 2.09 29.53 -0.65
C GLN A 157 1.15 28.78 -1.59
N ARG A 158 1.02 29.20 -2.86
CA ARG A 158 0.26 28.44 -3.87
C ARG A 158 0.96 27.14 -4.24
N LYS A 159 2.29 27.15 -4.41
CA LYS A 159 3.05 25.96 -4.83
C LYS A 159 3.09 24.82 -3.79
N GLN A 160 2.87 25.13 -2.50
CA GLN A 160 2.78 24.10 -1.45
C GLN A 160 1.38 23.51 -1.27
N ARG A 161 0.31 24.12 -1.80
CA ARG A 161 -1.08 23.66 -1.61
C ARG A 161 -1.36 22.51 -2.56
N VAL A 162 -1.78 21.37 -2.03
CA VAL A 162 -2.10 20.18 -2.84
C VAL A 162 -3.58 20.20 -3.22
N ARG A 163 -3.87 20.07 -4.52
CA ARG A 163 -5.23 20.03 -5.09
C ARG A 163 -5.70 18.62 -5.39
N SER A 164 -4.81 17.79 -5.91
CA SER A 164 -5.08 16.38 -6.18
C SER A 164 -3.78 15.57 -6.13
N PHE A 165 -3.89 14.26 -5.93
CA PHE A 165 -2.75 13.36 -5.88
C PHE A 165 -3.12 11.96 -6.38
N CYS A 166 -2.13 11.19 -6.83
CA CYS A 166 -2.28 9.77 -7.09
C CYS A 166 -0.94 9.04 -6.91
N TRP A 167 -0.99 7.80 -6.44
CA TRP A 167 0.18 6.93 -6.44
C TRP A 167 0.47 6.42 -7.85
N SER A 168 1.74 6.22 -8.16
CA SER A 168 2.16 5.46 -9.33
C SER A 168 1.86 3.98 -9.12
N PRO A 169 1.25 3.26 -10.08
CA PRO A 169 1.02 1.82 -9.94
C PRO A 169 2.33 1.04 -9.78
N GLU A 170 2.24 -0.20 -9.30
CA GLU A 170 3.39 -1.08 -9.24
C GLU A 170 4.00 -1.23 -10.63
N GLY A 171 5.25 -0.78 -10.80
CA GLY A 171 5.98 -1.07 -12.01
C GLY A 171 6.37 -2.53 -11.96
N SER A 172 5.77 -3.37 -12.82
CA SER A 172 6.07 -4.81 -12.95
C SER A 172 7.54 -5.04 -12.63
N CYS A 173 7.79 -5.54 -11.44
CA CYS A 173 8.98 -6.30 -11.11
C CYS A 173 8.48 -7.72 -11.31
N ASP A 174 8.63 -8.23 -12.54
CA ASP A 174 8.26 -9.61 -12.85
C ASP A 174 8.85 -10.50 -11.76
N HIS A 175 7.98 -11.06 -10.94
CA HIS A 175 8.32 -12.07 -9.96
C HIS A 175 8.65 -13.37 -10.70
N ASN A 176 9.72 -13.38 -11.50
CA ASN A 176 10.43 -14.60 -11.81
C ASN A 176 11.07 -15.04 -10.49
N LYS A 177 10.37 -15.95 -9.80
CA LYS A 177 10.82 -16.62 -8.57
C LYS A 177 12.14 -17.39 -8.73
N ASP A 178 12.72 -17.43 -9.93
CA ASP A 178 13.90 -18.21 -10.28
C ASP A 178 15.22 -17.41 -10.29
N VAL A 179 15.21 -16.10 -10.02
CA VAL A 179 16.45 -15.31 -9.91
C VAL A 179 16.51 -14.61 -8.56
N ILE A 180 17.31 -15.18 -7.65
CA ILE A 180 17.51 -14.71 -6.26
C ILE A 180 18.30 -13.37 -6.20
N ASP A 181 18.72 -12.82 -7.33
CA ASP A 181 19.54 -11.58 -7.41
C ASP A 181 18.76 -10.31 -7.76
N GLU A 182 17.46 -10.23 -7.45
CA GLU A 182 16.75 -8.94 -7.52
C GLU A 182 17.11 -8.07 -6.30
N TYR A 183 17.84 -6.98 -6.57
CA TYR A 183 18.21 -5.95 -5.59
C TYR A 183 17.03 -5.60 -4.64
N PRO A 184 17.19 -5.75 -3.31
CA PRO A 184 16.14 -5.44 -2.33
C PRO A 184 15.67 -3.97 -2.31
N GLY A 185 16.32 -3.07 -3.07
CA GLY A 185 16.05 -1.63 -3.05
C GLY A 185 14.74 -1.16 -3.69
N CYS A 186 14.03 -2.01 -4.45
CA CYS A 186 12.78 -1.60 -5.12
C CYS A 186 11.51 -1.81 -4.27
N ARG A 187 11.57 -2.63 -3.21
CA ARG A 187 10.40 -2.93 -2.35
C ARG A 187 10.01 -1.78 -1.42
N ASP A 188 10.92 -0.83 -1.19
CA ASP A 188 10.74 0.22 -0.17
C ASP A 188 10.50 1.61 -0.73
N VAL A 189 10.19 1.70 -2.03
CA VAL A 189 10.01 2.98 -2.72
C VAL A 189 8.67 2.98 -3.45
N SER A 190 7.89 4.04 -3.27
CA SER A 190 6.74 4.36 -4.10
C SER A 190 6.88 5.76 -4.68
N LEU A 191 6.25 5.98 -5.83
CA LEU A 191 6.17 7.29 -6.46
C LEU A 191 4.76 7.86 -6.29
N LEU A 192 4.70 9.16 -6.02
CA LEU A 192 3.49 9.91 -5.76
C LEU A 192 3.47 11.13 -6.69
N ALA A 193 2.42 11.30 -7.47
CA ALA A 193 2.20 12.52 -8.25
C ALA A 193 1.25 13.44 -7.49
N VAL A 194 1.57 14.72 -7.47
CA VAL A 194 0.79 15.77 -6.80
C VAL A 194 0.59 16.93 -7.76
N ALA A 195 -0.63 17.43 -7.85
CA ALA A 195 -0.91 18.69 -8.51
C ALA A 195 -1.17 19.79 -7.47
N ASN A 196 -0.58 20.96 -7.67
CA ASN A 196 -0.69 22.07 -6.73
C ASN A 196 -1.63 23.20 -7.20
N ASP A 197 -1.80 24.23 -6.36
CA ASP A 197 -2.63 25.42 -6.62
C ASP A 197 -1.98 26.44 -7.58
N ALA A 198 -0.81 26.10 -8.12
CA ALA A 198 -0.03 26.91 -9.06
C ALA A 198 0.21 26.17 -10.39
N ASP A 199 -0.64 25.19 -10.72
CA ASP A 199 -0.60 24.40 -11.95
C ASP A 199 0.74 23.67 -12.19
N ASP A 200 1.42 23.23 -11.14
CA ASP A 200 2.54 22.30 -11.26
C ASP A 200 2.08 20.86 -11.02
N ILE A 201 2.63 19.92 -11.79
CA ILE A 201 2.67 18.49 -11.46
C ILE A 201 4.03 18.20 -10.83
N ILE A 202 4.04 17.68 -9.62
CA ILE A 202 5.24 17.31 -8.88
C ILE A 202 5.26 15.80 -8.70
N LEU A 203 6.35 15.16 -9.11
CA LEU A 203 6.62 13.76 -8.82
C LEU A 203 7.48 13.68 -7.57
N ILE A 204 7.04 12.83 -6.65
CA ILE A 204 7.59 12.69 -5.31
C ILE A 204 7.94 11.22 -5.09
N ARG A 205 9.15 10.98 -4.59
CA ARG A 205 9.61 9.67 -4.13
C ARG A 205 9.33 9.54 -2.65
N VAL A 206 8.60 8.50 -2.27
CA VAL A 206 8.34 8.14 -0.88
C VAL A 206 9.07 6.84 -0.59
N ARG A 207 9.93 6.83 0.42
CA ARG A 207 10.62 5.62 0.86
C ARG A 207 10.70 5.54 2.38
N ASN A 208 10.87 4.35 2.90
CA ASN A 208 11.25 4.19 4.29
C ASN A 208 12.73 4.58 4.44
N ASP A 209 13.05 5.65 5.20
CA ASP A 209 14.45 6.05 5.36
C ASP A 209 15.14 5.23 6.43
N ARG A 210 15.88 4.24 5.94
CA ARG A 210 16.73 3.36 6.74
C ARG A 210 18.04 4.01 7.20
N LYS A 211 18.32 5.27 6.86
CA LYS A 211 19.64 5.93 7.02
C LYS A 211 19.66 7.16 7.95
N ALA A 212 18.57 7.48 8.65
CA ALA A 212 18.52 8.69 9.49
C ALA A 212 19.55 8.64 10.64
N PRO A 213 20.41 9.66 10.81
CA PRO A 213 21.43 9.67 11.85
C PRO A 213 20.87 10.06 13.24
N GLU A 214 21.10 9.16 14.20
CA GLU A 214 21.53 9.43 15.58
C GLU A 214 20.60 10.03 16.65
N THR A 215 19.28 10.21 16.48
CA THR A 215 18.44 10.60 17.64
C THR A 215 17.06 9.97 17.78
N SER A 216 16.57 9.24 16.79
CA SER A 216 15.30 8.50 16.93
C SER A 216 15.43 7.12 16.29
N THR A 217 15.38 6.08 17.11
CA THR A 217 15.33 4.66 16.74
C THR A 217 14.07 4.27 15.95
N ARG A 218 13.24 5.22 15.51
CA ARG A 218 11.99 4.96 14.80
C ARG A 218 12.18 5.09 13.31
N ARG A 219 11.72 4.07 12.57
CA ARG A 219 11.51 4.15 11.12
C ARG A 219 10.71 5.41 10.79
N THR A 220 11.24 6.24 9.89
CA THR A 220 10.54 7.43 9.39
C THR A 220 10.41 7.36 7.88
N LEU A 221 9.19 7.56 7.38
CA LEU A 221 8.98 7.80 5.95
C LEU A 221 9.69 9.08 5.53
N TRP A 222 10.41 8.99 4.42
CA TRP A 222 11.09 10.10 3.80
C TRP A 222 10.51 10.37 2.42
N VAL A 223 10.43 11.65 2.13
CA VAL A 223 9.74 12.18 0.96
C VAL A 223 10.65 13.18 0.26
N GLU A 224 10.86 12.95 -1.03
CA GLU A 224 11.74 13.78 -1.87
C GLU A 224 11.04 14.14 -3.17
N VAL A 225 11.12 15.41 -3.56
CA VAL A 225 10.68 15.87 -4.88
C VAL A 225 11.72 15.46 -5.92
N ILE A 226 11.33 14.62 -6.88
CA ILE A 226 12.24 14.10 -7.92
C ILE A 226 12.11 14.84 -9.26
N SER A 227 10.89 15.28 -9.61
CA SER A 227 10.62 15.94 -10.89
C SER A 227 9.46 16.90 -10.75
N ARG A 228 9.44 17.93 -11.59
CA ARG A 228 8.39 18.94 -11.63
C ARG A 228 8.09 19.29 -13.08
N HIS A 229 6.82 19.55 -13.36
CA HIS A 229 6.35 19.98 -14.66
C HIS A 229 5.32 21.09 -14.47
N GLU A 230 5.64 22.28 -14.97
CA GLU A 230 4.71 23.41 -14.97
C GLU A 230 3.74 23.23 -16.15
N ILE A 231 2.44 23.19 -15.86
CA ILE A 231 1.43 22.99 -16.88
C ILE A 231 1.25 24.31 -17.64
N PRO A 232 1.38 24.32 -18.98
CA PRO A 232 1.15 25.51 -19.77
C PRO A 232 -0.28 26.04 -19.60
N ALA A 233 -0.45 27.36 -19.57
CA ALA A 233 -1.78 27.97 -19.48
C ALA A 233 -2.68 27.48 -20.62
N SER A 234 -3.90 27.05 -20.28
CA SER A 234 -4.86 26.58 -21.28
C SER A 234 -5.31 27.70 -22.21
N LYS A 235 -5.42 27.36 -23.50
CA LYS A 235 -5.89 28.26 -24.57
C LYS A 235 -7.42 28.36 -24.62
N VAL A 236 -8.14 27.39 -24.04
CA VAL A 236 -9.61 27.27 -24.15
C VAL A 236 -10.27 28.08 -23.04
N ALA A 237 -11.11 29.07 -23.36
CA ALA A 237 -11.92 29.75 -22.34
C ALA A 237 -13.01 28.81 -21.82
N TYR A 238 -13.44 28.95 -20.55
CA TYR A 238 -14.57 28.17 -20.03
C TYR A 238 -15.75 28.25 -21.01
N PRO A 239 -16.20 27.12 -21.60
CA PRO A 239 -17.07 27.14 -22.80
C PRO A 239 -18.42 27.83 -22.57
N HIS A 240 -18.87 27.90 -21.31
CA HIS A 240 -20.14 28.53 -20.93
C HIS A 240 -20.00 29.92 -20.30
N ILE A 241 -18.79 30.45 -20.20
CA ILE A 241 -18.55 31.75 -19.57
C ILE A 241 -18.08 32.72 -20.63
N GLN A 242 -18.79 33.84 -20.76
CA GLN A 242 -18.36 34.91 -21.64
C GLN A 242 -16.94 35.34 -21.26
N PRO A 243 -15.94 35.13 -22.15
CA PRO A 243 -14.54 35.20 -21.75
C PRO A 243 -14.15 36.59 -21.22
N ASP A 244 -14.82 37.63 -21.70
CA ASP A 244 -14.55 39.04 -21.36
C ASP A 244 -15.40 39.55 -20.18
N SER A 245 -16.31 38.73 -19.65
CA SER A 245 -17.04 39.08 -18.43
C SER A 245 -16.10 39.14 -17.23
N LEU A 246 -16.46 39.90 -16.19
CA LEU A 246 -15.69 39.94 -14.92
C LEU A 246 -15.51 38.55 -14.30
N LEU A 247 -16.55 37.70 -14.41
CA LEU A 247 -16.50 36.30 -13.98
C LEU A 247 -15.55 35.49 -14.87
N GLY A 248 -15.63 35.63 -16.19
CA GLY A 248 -14.73 34.97 -17.13
C GLY A 248 -13.27 35.36 -16.90
N GLN A 249 -12.99 36.64 -16.70
CA GLN A 249 -11.66 37.14 -16.36
C GLN A 249 -11.16 36.61 -15.01
N SER A 250 -12.02 36.53 -13.99
CA SER A 250 -11.68 35.95 -12.69
C SER A 250 -11.51 34.43 -12.72
N MET A 251 -12.27 33.72 -13.54
CA MET A 251 -12.14 32.26 -13.68
C MET A 251 -10.96 31.86 -14.56
N ARG A 252 -10.49 32.73 -15.46
CA ARG A 252 -9.24 32.52 -16.21
C ARG A 252 -8.02 32.43 -15.28
N SER A 253 -8.02 33.08 -14.12
CA SER A 253 -6.90 33.05 -13.16
C SER A 253 -6.96 31.89 -12.15
N VAL A 254 -8.06 31.13 -12.13
CA VAL A 254 -8.28 30.01 -11.19
C VAL A 254 -8.71 28.77 -11.99
N ARG A 255 -7.75 28.15 -12.67
CA ARG A 255 -7.88 26.77 -13.12
C ARG A 255 -7.14 25.90 -12.14
N VAL A 256 -7.80 24.86 -11.67
CA VAL A 256 -7.21 23.93 -10.71
C VAL A 256 -7.24 22.54 -11.32
N VAL A 257 -6.21 21.77 -11.04
CA VAL A 257 -6.20 20.34 -11.35
C VAL A 257 -7.09 19.64 -10.34
N SER A 258 -8.28 19.22 -10.79
CA SER A 258 -9.30 18.60 -9.92
C SER A 258 -9.06 17.10 -9.72
N HIS A 259 -8.55 16.43 -10.74
CA HIS A 259 -8.30 14.98 -10.74
C HIS A 259 -6.97 14.67 -11.41
N ILE A 260 -6.30 13.62 -10.93
CA ILE A 260 -5.04 13.11 -11.47
C ILE A 260 -5.06 11.59 -11.38
N ALA A 261 -4.62 10.90 -12.44
CA ALA A 261 -4.51 9.44 -12.47
C ALA A 261 -3.26 9.00 -13.22
N TRP A 262 -2.57 8.00 -12.65
CA TRP A 262 -1.31 7.47 -13.17
C TRP A 262 -1.52 6.05 -13.70
N GLY A 263 -1.23 5.83 -14.98
CA GLY A 263 -1.28 4.53 -15.64
C GLY A 263 -0.08 3.63 -15.30
N HIS A 264 -0.18 2.34 -15.61
CA HIS A 264 0.88 1.38 -15.30
C HIS A 264 2.18 1.67 -16.05
N TRP A 265 3.30 1.22 -15.47
CA TRP A 265 4.58 1.26 -16.16
C TRP A 265 4.69 0.13 -17.17
N ARG A 266 5.09 0.47 -18.39
CA ARG A 266 5.49 -0.45 -19.45
C ARG A 266 7.00 -0.46 -19.59
N ARG A 267 7.57 -1.66 -19.72
CA ARG A 267 9.00 -1.85 -19.99
C ARG A 267 9.23 -1.89 -21.49
N GLY A 268 10.24 -1.18 -21.96
CA GLY A 268 10.76 -1.26 -23.31
C GLY A 268 12.29 -1.15 -23.31
N LEU A 269 12.90 -1.35 -24.47
CA LEU A 269 14.31 -1.11 -24.68
C LEU A 269 14.47 0.18 -25.49
N ASP A 270 15.43 1.02 -25.12
CA ASP A 270 15.83 2.12 -25.98
C ASP A 270 16.67 1.64 -27.17
N ASN A 271 17.01 2.55 -28.10
CA ASN A 271 17.82 2.24 -29.28
C ASN A 271 19.26 1.77 -28.93
N GLN A 272 19.70 2.00 -27.70
CA GLN A 272 21.02 1.62 -27.18
C GLN A 272 20.98 0.31 -26.38
N GLY A 273 19.80 -0.29 -26.21
CA GLY A 273 19.59 -1.51 -25.43
C GLY A 273 19.39 -1.29 -23.92
N ASN A 274 19.29 -0.03 -23.44
CA ASN A 274 19.00 0.25 -22.04
C ASN A 274 17.52 0.06 -21.73
N LEU A 275 17.23 -0.34 -20.49
CA LEU A 275 15.86 -0.48 -20.00
C LEU A 275 15.19 0.90 -19.87
N LYS A 276 14.15 1.12 -20.66
CA LYS A 276 13.30 2.31 -20.62
C LYS A 276 11.94 1.93 -20.04
N ARG A 277 11.46 2.68 -19.05
CA ARG A 277 10.09 2.54 -18.55
C ARG A 277 9.24 3.72 -18.99
N ILE A 278 8.05 3.43 -19.50
CA ILE A 278 7.09 4.43 -19.98
C ILE A 278 5.79 4.28 -19.20
N SER A 279 5.17 5.40 -18.84
CA SER A 279 3.84 5.43 -18.24
C SER A 279 3.09 6.66 -18.73
N ARG A 280 1.79 6.76 -18.47
CA ARG A 280 0.98 7.94 -18.79
C ARG A 280 0.35 8.52 -17.53
N LEU A 281 0.25 9.84 -17.49
CA LEU A 281 -0.36 10.59 -16.41
C LEU A 281 -1.47 11.47 -17.00
N ALA A 282 -2.70 11.28 -16.55
CA ALA A 282 -3.86 12.06 -16.96
C ALA A 282 -4.25 13.05 -15.86
N ILE A 283 -4.67 14.25 -16.25
CA ILE A 283 -5.21 15.27 -15.35
C ILE A 283 -6.47 15.91 -15.92
N ILE A 284 -7.35 16.38 -15.04
CA ILE A 284 -8.44 17.32 -15.41
C ILE A 284 -8.08 18.70 -14.87
N GLN A 285 -7.72 19.63 -15.76
CA GLN A 285 -7.42 21.02 -15.42
C GLN A 285 -8.62 21.91 -15.78
N GLY A 286 -9.35 22.37 -14.76
CA GLY A 286 -10.67 22.98 -14.99
C GLY A 286 -11.64 21.94 -15.54
N THR A 287 -11.89 21.98 -16.85
CA THR A 287 -12.75 21.02 -17.58
C THR A 287 -11.99 20.29 -18.70
N GLU A 288 -10.71 20.58 -18.87
CA GLU A 288 -9.88 20.05 -19.96
C GLU A 288 -9.12 18.82 -19.48
N LEU A 289 -9.16 17.74 -20.26
CA LEU A 289 -8.33 16.56 -20.05
C LEU A 289 -6.98 16.76 -20.73
N ARG A 290 -5.90 16.52 -19.98
CA ARG A 290 -4.53 16.50 -20.50
C ARG A 290 -3.85 15.20 -20.15
N VAL A 291 -3.01 14.70 -21.04
CA VAL A 291 -2.34 13.40 -20.88
C VAL A 291 -0.86 13.53 -21.22
N PHE A 292 -0.01 13.23 -20.25
CA PHE A 292 1.44 13.31 -20.39
C PHE A 292 2.03 11.91 -20.45
N GLN A 293 3.05 11.71 -21.28
CA GLN A 293 3.88 10.52 -21.23
C GLN A 293 5.05 10.74 -20.27
N LEU A 294 5.29 9.77 -19.41
CA LEU A 294 6.41 9.76 -18.47
C LEU A 294 7.47 8.78 -18.98
N HIS A 295 8.72 9.23 -18.99
CA HIS A 295 9.89 8.43 -19.35
C HIS A 295 10.79 8.32 -18.14
N ALA A 296 10.97 7.10 -17.65
CA ALA A 296 11.92 6.81 -16.59
C ALA A 296 13.15 6.11 -17.19
N LEU A 297 14.32 6.70 -16.95
CA LEU A 297 15.62 6.17 -17.33
C LEU A 297 16.31 5.64 -16.09
N SER A 298 16.73 4.38 -16.13
CA SER A 298 17.56 3.80 -15.07
C SER A 298 19.02 3.95 -15.47
N HIS A 299 19.74 4.85 -14.81
CA HIS A 299 21.20 4.89 -14.94
C HIS A 299 21.81 3.78 -14.10
N GLU A 300 22.61 2.89 -14.72
CA GLU A 300 23.51 2.05 -13.94
C GLU A 300 24.53 2.94 -13.23
N PRO A 301 24.85 2.67 -11.95
CA PRO A 301 25.84 3.45 -11.23
C PRO A 301 27.21 3.31 -11.93
N GLY A 302 27.66 4.38 -12.58
CA GLY A 302 29.00 4.45 -13.13
C GLY A 302 30.04 4.31 -12.02
N GLN A 303 31.14 3.60 -12.30
CA GLN A 303 32.21 3.27 -11.35
C GLN A 303 32.99 4.48 -10.76
N GLU A 304 32.59 5.73 -11.01
CA GLU A 304 33.46 6.90 -10.76
C GLU A 304 32.92 7.99 -9.83
N GLU A 305 31.78 7.80 -9.15
CA GLU A 305 31.36 8.74 -8.09
C GLU A 305 31.20 8.07 -6.72
N GLU A 306 32.26 8.14 -5.90
CA GLU A 306 32.25 7.89 -4.45
C GLU A 306 31.41 8.94 -3.69
N SER A 307 30.14 9.10 -4.05
CA SER A 307 29.15 9.74 -3.18
C SER A 307 28.31 8.65 -2.51
N ASN A 308 28.15 8.75 -1.19
CA ASN A 308 27.56 7.72 -0.29
C ASN A 308 26.05 7.41 -0.52
N ASN A 309 25.50 7.70 -1.71
CA ASN A 309 24.10 7.55 -2.03
C ASN A 309 23.88 6.41 -3.06
N THR A 310 24.04 5.17 -2.61
CA THR A 310 23.87 3.91 -3.36
C THR A 310 22.45 3.60 -3.87
N GLY A 311 21.55 4.60 -3.96
CA GLY A 311 20.25 4.42 -4.60
C GLY A 311 20.35 4.76 -6.08
N ALA A 312 19.99 3.83 -6.97
CA ALA A 312 19.85 4.12 -8.39
C ALA A 312 18.99 5.38 -8.58
N ARG A 313 19.58 6.43 -9.16
CA ARG A 313 18.88 7.69 -9.37
C ARG A 313 17.88 7.50 -10.50
N LEU A 314 16.62 7.30 -10.14
CA LEU A 314 15.52 7.26 -11.10
C LEU A 314 15.18 8.68 -11.55
N ASP A 315 15.62 9.05 -12.74
CA ASP A 315 15.26 10.31 -13.38
C ASP A 315 14.01 10.08 -14.26
N ILE A 316 12.98 10.91 -14.03
CA ILE A 316 11.68 10.83 -14.73
C ILE A 316 11.41 12.15 -15.45
N HIS A 317 11.21 12.04 -16.77
CA HIS A 317 10.93 13.16 -17.65
C HIS A 317 9.51 13.10 -18.20
N PHE A 318 8.89 14.27 -18.36
CA PHE A 318 7.60 14.46 -19.00
C PHE A 318 7.80 14.70 -20.50
N SER A 319 6.95 14.10 -21.33
CA SER A 319 6.76 14.53 -22.72
C SER A 319 5.91 15.79 -22.80
N GLU A 320 5.76 16.32 -24.02
CA GLU A 320 4.67 17.25 -24.33
C GLU A 320 3.29 16.58 -24.15
N ASP A 321 2.25 17.41 -24.02
CA ASP A 321 0.85 16.99 -23.89
C ASP A 321 0.41 16.19 -25.13
N ILE A 322 -0.16 15.01 -24.90
CA ILE A 322 -0.62 14.12 -25.97
C ILE A 322 -1.99 14.63 -26.45
N PRO A 323 -2.13 14.98 -27.74
CA PRO A 323 -3.43 15.37 -28.28
C PRO A 323 -4.39 14.18 -28.20
N VAL A 324 -5.46 14.33 -27.41
CA VAL A 324 -6.43 13.26 -27.15
C VAL A 324 -7.42 13.10 -28.30
N SER A 325 -7.98 14.20 -28.80
CA SER A 325 -8.93 14.20 -29.91
C SER A 325 -8.94 15.56 -30.60
N GLU A 326 -9.12 15.57 -31.92
CA GLU A 326 -9.39 16.76 -32.72
C GLU A 326 -10.90 16.97 -32.95
N GLU A 327 -11.75 16.13 -32.36
CA GLU A 327 -13.20 16.24 -32.50
C GLU A 327 -13.73 17.46 -31.74
N GLU A 328 -14.41 18.37 -32.44
CA GLU A 328 -15.01 19.58 -31.84
C GLU A 328 -15.97 19.25 -30.68
N GLN A 329 -16.66 18.11 -30.73
CA GLN A 329 -17.53 17.65 -29.65
C GLN A 329 -16.77 17.44 -28.34
N PHE A 330 -15.54 16.91 -28.41
CA PHE A 330 -14.70 16.65 -27.24
C PHE A 330 -14.14 17.95 -26.63
N GLU A 331 -13.74 18.92 -27.46
CA GLU A 331 -13.17 20.20 -26.99
C GLU A 331 -14.16 21.02 -26.14
N HIS A 332 -15.47 20.92 -26.43
CA HIS A 332 -16.51 21.68 -25.74
C HIS A 332 -17.12 20.93 -24.53
N MET A 333 -16.66 19.71 -24.24
CA MET A 333 -17.19 18.92 -23.15
C MET A 333 -16.64 19.35 -21.79
N ASN A 334 -17.53 19.43 -20.80
CA ASN A 334 -17.15 19.67 -19.42
C ASN A 334 -16.80 18.36 -18.73
N LEU A 335 -15.56 17.91 -18.90
CA LEU A 335 -15.07 16.69 -18.26
C LEU A 335 -14.91 16.88 -16.76
N HIS A 336 -15.34 15.90 -15.98
CA HIS A 336 -15.26 15.90 -14.53
C HIS A 336 -15.40 14.48 -13.95
N GLY A 337 -15.19 14.38 -12.64
CA GLY A 337 -15.29 13.12 -11.92
C GLY A 337 -14.00 12.30 -11.97
N PRO A 338 -14.03 11.08 -11.40
CA PRO A 338 -12.84 10.28 -11.24
C PRO A 338 -12.25 9.89 -12.60
N LEU A 339 -10.91 9.91 -12.67
CA LEU A 339 -10.14 9.38 -13.80
C LEU A 339 -9.71 7.95 -13.47
N ARG A 340 -9.92 7.00 -14.40
CA ARG A 340 -9.46 5.62 -14.19
C ARG A 340 -8.75 5.08 -15.43
N TRP A 341 -7.49 4.70 -15.24
CA TRP A 341 -6.71 3.93 -16.20
C TRP A 341 -7.05 2.44 -16.12
N ILE A 342 -7.15 1.79 -17.27
CA ILE A 342 -7.43 0.36 -17.39
C ILE A 342 -6.48 -0.21 -18.44
N ASP A 343 -5.78 -1.27 -18.09
CA ASP A 343 -4.87 -1.95 -19.00
C ASP A 343 -5.60 -3.10 -19.68
N ILE A 344 -5.43 -3.24 -20.99
CA ILE A 344 -5.98 -4.36 -21.77
C ILE A 344 -4.88 -5.00 -22.62
N GLU A 345 -4.87 -6.32 -22.69
CA GLU A 345 -4.12 -7.05 -23.72
C GLU A 345 -4.80 -6.84 -25.07
N GLY A 346 -4.20 -6.01 -25.94
CA GLY A 346 -4.78 -5.70 -27.25
C GLY A 346 -4.60 -6.82 -28.27
N HIS A 347 -5.14 -6.60 -29.46
CA HIS A 347 -5.00 -7.51 -30.61
C HIS A 347 -3.50 -7.72 -30.93
N GLU A 348 -3.12 -8.94 -31.32
CA GLU A 348 -1.71 -9.33 -31.60
C GLU A 348 -0.74 -9.23 -30.39
N ASN A 349 -1.24 -9.30 -29.16
CA ASN A 349 -0.47 -9.13 -27.91
C ASN A 349 0.16 -7.73 -27.74
N ILE A 350 -0.33 -6.71 -28.45
CA ILE A 350 0.11 -5.33 -28.24
C ILE A 350 -0.71 -4.76 -27.07
N PRO A 351 -0.11 -4.45 -25.91
CA PRO A 351 -0.85 -3.88 -24.79
C PRO A 351 -1.48 -2.55 -25.21
N SER A 352 -2.68 -2.28 -24.72
CA SER A 352 -3.35 -0.99 -24.89
C SER A 352 -3.75 -0.46 -23.52
N SER A 353 -3.73 0.86 -23.40
CA SER A 353 -4.11 1.57 -22.18
C SER A 353 -5.39 2.35 -22.45
N LEU A 354 -6.44 2.10 -21.68
CA LEU A 354 -7.68 2.86 -21.73
C LEU A 354 -7.72 3.88 -20.59
N LEU A 355 -8.29 5.04 -20.87
CA LEU A 355 -8.62 6.05 -19.87
C LEU A 355 -10.13 6.30 -19.89
N SER A 356 -10.77 6.18 -18.74
CA SER A 356 -12.17 6.56 -18.56
C SER A 356 -12.28 7.89 -17.80
N VAL A 357 -13.19 8.74 -18.26
CA VAL A 357 -13.46 10.07 -17.69
C VAL A 357 -14.95 10.40 -17.76
N GLY A 358 -15.48 11.02 -16.72
CA GLY A 358 -16.88 11.41 -16.65
C GLY A 358 -17.19 12.75 -17.31
N TYR A 359 -18.46 12.93 -17.69
CA TYR A 359 -19.05 14.23 -18.02
C TYR A 359 -20.52 14.24 -17.60
N LEU A 360 -21.18 15.40 -17.75
CA LEU A 360 -22.57 15.50 -17.33
C LEU A 360 -23.44 14.77 -18.36
N GLY A 361 -24.14 13.71 -17.95
CA GLY A 361 -24.92 12.88 -18.85
C GLY A 361 -24.18 11.67 -19.42
N GLY A 362 -22.97 11.34 -18.97
CA GLY A 362 -22.26 10.15 -19.44
C GLY A 362 -20.79 10.05 -19.06
N TYR A 363 -20.06 9.17 -19.74
CA TYR A 363 -18.61 9.03 -19.63
C TYR A 363 -17.99 8.74 -20.98
N VAL A 364 -16.69 9.02 -21.09
CA VAL A 364 -15.89 8.79 -22.29
C VAL A 364 -14.82 7.75 -21.97
N VAL A 365 -14.59 6.83 -22.90
CA VAL A 365 -13.48 5.88 -22.87
C VAL A 365 -12.53 6.21 -24.01
N ILE A 366 -11.27 6.46 -23.66
CA ILE A 366 -10.22 6.87 -24.59
C ILE A 366 -9.20 5.74 -24.68
N THR A 367 -8.90 5.28 -25.89
CA THR A 367 -7.96 4.19 -26.15
C THR A 367 -6.63 4.72 -26.66
N PHE A 368 -5.57 4.43 -25.91
CA PHE A 368 -4.19 4.68 -26.31
C PHE A 368 -3.55 3.36 -26.74
N HIS A 369 -3.14 3.30 -28.01
CA HIS A 369 -2.41 2.15 -28.54
C HIS A 369 -0.92 2.28 -28.21
N ASP A 370 -0.35 1.30 -27.53
CA ASP A 370 1.05 1.33 -27.09
C ASP A 370 1.98 0.84 -28.21
N SER A 371 2.18 1.66 -29.25
CA SER A 371 3.35 1.48 -30.12
C SER A 371 4.54 2.17 -29.47
N PHE A 372 5.58 1.43 -29.08
CA PHE A 372 6.88 2.04 -28.75
C PHE A 372 7.37 2.78 -29.99
N PRO A 373 7.46 4.12 -30.00
CA PRO A 373 7.91 4.83 -31.17
C PRO A 373 9.38 4.47 -31.40
N GLN A 374 9.70 3.82 -32.53
CA GLN A 374 11.06 3.87 -33.04
C GLN A 374 11.35 5.34 -33.39
N GLU A 375 12.56 5.84 -33.10
CA GLU A 375 12.90 7.25 -33.36
C GLU A 375 12.76 7.70 -34.82
N GLN A 376 12.57 6.77 -35.76
CA GLN A 376 12.27 7.06 -37.17
C GLN A 376 10.82 7.53 -37.39
N ASP A 377 9.91 7.30 -36.44
CA ASP A 377 8.48 7.65 -36.50
C ASP A 377 8.14 8.93 -35.70
N LYS A 378 9.04 9.92 -35.67
CA LYS A 378 8.86 11.21 -34.98
C LYS A 378 7.74 12.11 -35.56
N GLY A 379 6.81 11.58 -36.35
CA GLY A 379 5.75 12.35 -37.02
C GLY A 379 4.35 11.72 -37.07
N GLN A 380 4.15 10.47 -36.66
CA GLN A 380 2.83 9.81 -36.71
C GLN A 380 2.51 9.11 -35.39
N GLN A 381 2.25 9.90 -34.34
CA GLN A 381 1.48 9.37 -33.21
C GLN A 381 0.09 9.01 -33.72
N ARG A 382 -0.33 7.76 -33.57
CA ARG A 382 -1.72 7.39 -33.87
C ARG A 382 -2.63 8.17 -32.90
N PRO A 383 -3.66 8.88 -33.40
CA PRO A 383 -4.60 9.56 -32.52
C PRO A 383 -5.29 8.54 -31.62
N ALA A 384 -5.60 8.96 -30.39
CA ALA A 384 -6.37 8.13 -29.47
C ALA A 384 -7.78 7.92 -30.04
N THR A 385 -8.36 6.74 -29.81
CA THR A 385 -9.75 6.48 -30.20
C THR A 385 -10.68 6.84 -29.05
N VAL A 386 -11.69 7.68 -29.32
CA VAL A 386 -12.63 8.19 -28.32
C VAL A 386 -14.00 7.55 -28.49
N SER A 387 -14.53 6.96 -27.41
CA SER A 387 -15.85 6.33 -27.37
C SER A 387 -16.75 7.02 -26.34
N PHE A 388 -17.91 7.51 -26.78
CA PHE A 388 -18.87 8.21 -25.93
C PHE A 388 -19.96 7.28 -25.43
N HIS A 389 -20.19 7.28 -24.12
CA HIS A 389 -21.23 6.50 -23.46
C HIS A 389 -22.19 7.42 -22.72
N HIS A 390 -23.44 7.46 -23.18
CA HIS A 390 -24.48 8.31 -22.61
C HIS A 390 -25.20 7.60 -21.46
N ALA A 391 -25.41 8.32 -20.37
CA ALA A 391 -26.20 7.87 -19.25
C ALA A 391 -27.69 8.13 -19.53
N LEU A 392 -28.40 7.12 -20.03
CA LEU A 392 -29.84 7.20 -20.34
C LEU A 392 -30.72 6.66 -19.20
N ARG A 393 -31.72 7.43 -18.79
CA ARG A 393 -32.80 7.01 -17.90
C ARG A 393 -33.94 6.42 -18.73
N LEU A 394 -34.39 5.21 -18.39
CA LEU A 394 -35.62 4.64 -18.96
C LEU A 394 -36.81 5.13 -18.15
N ASP A 395 -37.64 5.99 -18.76
CA ASP A 395 -38.93 6.35 -18.19
C ASP A 395 -39.97 5.30 -18.61
N ALA A 396 -40.57 4.59 -17.65
CA ALA A 396 -41.50 3.49 -17.90
C ALA A 396 -42.82 3.88 -18.60
N ALA A 397 -43.03 5.17 -18.90
CA ALA A 397 -44.28 5.72 -19.43
C ALA A 397 -44.17 6.27 -20.86
N GLU A 398 -42.97 6.55 -21.39
CA GLU A 398 -42.77 7.10 -22.74
C GLU A 398 -41.51 6.50 -23.37
N GLU A 399 -41.54 6.15 -24.66
CA GLU A 399 -40.37 5.65 -25.43
C GLU A 399 -39.21 6.68 -25.59
N ASN A 400 -39.25 7.79 -24.86
CA ASN A 400 -38.21 8.82 -24.86
C ASN A 400 -37.24 8.54 -23.70
N SER A 401 -36.01 8.14 -24.04
CA SER A 401 -34.92 8.09 -23.05
C SER A 401 -34.42 9.51 -22.75
N SER A 402 -34.39 9.89 -21.48
CA SER A 402 -33.84 11.17 -21.03
C SER A 402 -32.40 10.98 -20.52
N LEU A 403 -31.52 11.96 -20.70
CA LEU A 403 -30.16 11.91 -20.13
C LEU A 403 -30.21 12.05 -18.61
N GLU A 404 -29.46 11.21 -17.91
CA GLU A 404 -29.21 11.31 -16.47
C GLU A 404 -28.23 12.45 -16.21
N TRP A 405 -28.75 13.61 -15.83
CA TRP A 405 -27.97 14.80 -15.50
C TRP A 405 -27.43 14.75 -14.07
N GLU A 406 -26.74 13.66 -13.72
CA GLU A 406 -26.16 13.44 -12.40
C GLU A 406 -24.65 13.25 -12.45
N PRO A 407 -23.91 13.73 -11.45
CA PRO A 407 -22.46 13.54 -11.39
C PRO A 407 -22.13 12.07 -11.20
N ILE A 408 -21.04 11.64 -11.86
CA ILE A 408 -20.41 10.36 -11.60
C ILE A 408 -19.60 10.49 -10.31
N THR A 409 -19.94 9.66 -9.33
CA THR A 409 -19.33 9.70 -7.99
C THR A 409 -18.22 8.68 -7.83
N ALA A 410 -18.19 7.63 -8.65
CA ALA A 410 -17.14 6.62 -8.62
C ALA A 410 -17.01 5.88 -9.95
N MET A 411 -15.78 5.45 -10.25
CA MET A 411 -15.46 4.51 -11.33
C MET A 411 -14.47 3.47 -10.83
N THR A 412 -14.73 2.19 -11.08
CA THR A 412 -13.78 1.11 -10.79
C THR A 412 -13.86 0.07 -11.90
N PHE A 413 -12.91 -0.86 -11.95
CA PHE A 413 -12.99 -1.97 -12.91
C PHE A 413 -12.67 -3.29 -12.22
N THR A 414 -13.24 -4.37 -12.73
CA THR A 414 -12.85 -5.74 -12.38
C THR A 414 -12.32 -6.42 -13.63
N SER A 415 -11.41 -7.37 -13.48
CA SER A 415 -11.03 -8.27 -14.55
C SER A 415 -11.54 -9.65 -14.16
N ASP A 416 -12.33 -10.29 -15.03
CA ASP A 416 -12.73 -11.67 -14.81
C ASP A 416 -11.52 -12.59 -14.95
N THR A 417 -11.34 -13.46 -13.95
CA THR A 417 -10.22 -14.41 -13.88
C THR A 417 -10.13 -15.37 -15.07
N ARG A 418 -11.27 -15.70 -15.71
CA ARG A 418 -11.31 -16.63 -16.85
C ARG A 418 -11.22 -15.92 -18.20
N SER A 419 -12.04 -14.90 -18.42
CA SER A 419 -12.06 -14.19 -19.70
C SER A 419 -10.95 -13.14 -19.84
N GLN A 420 -10.36 -12.69 -18.73
CA GLN A 420 -9.41 -11.55 -18.65
C GLN A 420 -9.96 -10.25 -19.25
N ILE A 421 -11.27 -10.19 -19.54
CA ILE A 421 -11.91 -8.99 -20.07
C ILE A 421 -12.19 -8.06 -18.88
N PRO A 422 -11.66 -6.82 -18.89
CA PRO A 422 -11.98 -5.86 -17.86
C PRO A 422 -13.41 -5.33 -18.05
N VAL A 423 -14.13 -5.21 -16.96
CA VAL A 423 -15.46 -4.59 -16.89
C VAL A 423 -15.34 -3.29 -16.12
N LEU A 424 -15.65 -2.18 -16.78
CA LEU A 424 -15.75 -0.86 -16.14
C LEU A 424 -17.09 -0.75 -15.44
N HIS A 425 -17.08 -0.42 -14.16
CA HIS A 425 -18.25 -0.08 -13.36
C HIS A 425 -18.28 1.43 -13.09
N VAL A 426 -19.41 2.06 -13.39
CA VAL A 426 -19.64 3.50 -13.20
C VAL A 426 -20.85 3.70 -12.30
N ALA A 427 -20.68 4.51 -11.25
CA ALA A 427 -21.77 4.90 -10.35
C ALA A 427 -22.11 6.38 -10.49
N HIS A 428 -23.40 6.65 -10.63
CA HIS A 428 -23.98 7.98 -10.47
C HIS A 428 -24.50 8.18 -9.06
N LEU A 429 -24.71 9.45 -8.69
CA LEU A 429 -25.11 9.81 -7.33
C LEU A 429 -26.42 9.14 -6.90
N SER A 430 -27.46 9.04 -7.73
CA SER A 430 -28.75 8.41 -7.38
C SER A 430 -28.76 6.88 -7.33
N SER A 431 -27.60 6.24 -7.15
CA SER A 431 -27.41 4.78 -7.13
C SER A 431 -27.67 4.05 -8.46
N SER A 432 -27.73 4.81 -9.57
CA SER A 432 -27.62 4.25 -10.92
C SER A 432 -26.22 3.67 -11.12
N LEU A 433 -26.17 2.37 -11.43
CA LEU A 433 -24.95 1.58 -11.62
C LEU A 433 -24.91 1.05 -13.05
N ARG A 434 -23.84 1.37 -13.77
CA ARG A 434 -23.61 0.90 -15.15
C ARG A 434 -22.36 0.05 -15.22
N SER A 435 -22.40 -0.98 -16.05
CA SER A 435 -21.26 -1.83 -16.35
C SER A 435 -21.01 -1.86 -17.85
N LEU A 436 -19.74 -1.76 -18.23
CA LEU A 436 -19.30 -1.85 -19.62
C LEU A 436 -18.15 -2.86 -19.71
N PRO A 437 -18.37 -4.04 -20.31
CA PRO A 437 -17.28 -4.93 -20.71
C PRO A 437 -16.42 -4.25 -21.77
N LEU A 438 -15.12 -4.15 -21.51
CA LEU A 438 -14.17 -3.50 -22.41
C LEU A 438 -13.49 -4.57 -23.26
N LEU A 439 -14.12 -4.90 -24.39
CA LEU A 439 -13.60 -5.88 -25.33
C LEU A 439 -12.43 -5.30 -26.13
N ALA A 440 -11.32 -6.04 -26.19
CA ALA A 440 -10.24 -5.78 -27.13
C ALA A 440 -10.77 -5.96 -28.57
N MET A 441 -11.19 -4.85 -29.20
CA MET A 441 -11.61 -4.73 -30.60
C MET A 441 -13.03 -5.15 -30.97
N GLN A 442 -13.99 -4.26 -30.70
CA GLN A 442 -15.05 -4.00 -31.67
C GLN A 442 -15.09 -2.50 -31.98
N ASN A 443 -14.75 -2.15 -33.23
CA ASN A 443 -15.14 -0.88 -33.84
C ASN A 443 -16.67 -0.80 -33.85
N GLN A 444 -17.27 -0.33 -32.76
CA GLN A 444 -18.67 0.08 -32.77
C GLN A 444 -18.68 1.59 -32.54
N GLY A 445 -19.02 2.32 -33.61
CA GLY A 445 -19.42 3.71 -33.47
C GLY A 445 -20.57 3.80 -32.46
N ILE A 446 -20.58 4.88 -31.68
CA ILE A 446 -21.66 5.34 -30.79
C ILE A 446 -22.60 4.20 -30.36
N THR A 447 -22.14 3.36 -29.42
CA THR A 447 -23.02 2.36 -28.80
C THR A 447 -23.92 3.04 -27.80
N VAL A 448 -25.15 3.32 -28.23
CA VAL A 448 -26.27 3.57 -27.33
C VAL A 448 -26.54 2.26 -26.58
N SER A 449 -26.08 2.13 -25.34
CA SER A 449 -26.43 0.99 -24.49
C SER A 449 -27.92 1.12 -24.13
N ASN A 450 -28.78 0.44 -24.88
CA ASN A 450 -30.24 0.50 -24.74
C ASN A 450 -30.80 -0.24 -23.52
N ASN A 451 -29.98 -0.89 -22.68
CA ASN A 451 -30.47 -1.69 -21.57
C ASN A 451 -30.16 -1.00 -20.24
N GLY A 452 -31.18 -0.41 -19.61
CA GLY A 452 -31.17 0.08 -18.23
C GLY A 452 -31.15 -1.02 -17.17
N HIS A 453 -30.69 -2.22 -17.53
CA HIS A 453 -30.38 -3.30 -16.61
C HIS A 453 -28.92 -3.65 -16.80
N SER A 454 -28.14 -3.64 -15.72
CA SER A 454 -26.76 -4.08 -15.79
C SER A 454 -26.73 -5.56 -16.18
N ASP A 455 -26.38 -5.86 -17.44
CA ASP A 455 -26.18 -7.23 -17.92
C ASP A 455 -25.05 -7.96 -17.16
N ASN A 456 -24.28 -7.22 -16.34
CA ASN A 456 -23.27 -7.75 -15.44
C ASN A 456 -23.88 -8.15 -14.06
N ALA A 457 -23.68 -9.40 -13.67
CA ALA A 457 -24.16 -9.97 -12.42
C ALA A 457 -23.68 -9.23 -11.16
N GLN A 458 -22.45 -8.68 -11.16
CA GLN A 458 -21.93 -7.97 -10.00
C GLN A 458 -22.66 -6.66 -9.75
N SER A 459 -22.92 -5.88 -10.82
CA SER A 459 -23.71 -4.65 -10.69
C SER A 459 -25.16 -4.92 -10.32
N ALA A 460 -25.76 -5.98 -10.85
CA ALA A 460 -27.11 -6.38 -10.49
C ALA A 460 -27.20 -6.78 -9.01
N ASP A 461 -26.18 -7.47 -8.49
CA ASP A 461 -26.10 -7.85 -7.07
C ASP A 461 -25.91 -6.63 -6.16
N LEU A 462 -24.97 -5.72 -6.48
CA LEU A 462 -24.79 -4.46 -5.75
C LEU A 462 -26.08 -3.65 -5.71
N HIS A 463 -26.73 -3.46 -6.87
CA HIS A 463 -27.97 -2.70 -6.96
C HIS A 463 -29.08 -3.35 -6.11
N ARG A 464 -29.23 -4.68 -6.15
CA ARG A 464 -30.19 -5.42 -5.31
C ARG A 464 -29.93 -5.23 -3.81
N GLN A 465 -28.66 -5.28 -3.38
CA GLN A 465 -28.30 -5.07 -1.97
C GLN A 465 -28.64 -3.64 -1.52
N ILE A 466 -28.25 -2.63 -2.31
CA ILE A 466 -28.51 -1.21 -2.03
C ILE A 466 -30.02 -0.94 -1.96
N GLU A 467 -30.78 -1.46 -2.93
CA GLU A 467 -32.23 -1.33 -2.96
C GLU A 467 -32.92 -2.02 -1.77
N GLY A 468 -32.38 -3.14 -1.30
CA GLY A 468 -32.82 -3.77 -0.06
C GLY A 468 -32.64 -2.89 1.18
N PHE A 469 -31.57 -2.09 1.24
CA PHE A 469 -31.39 -1.09 2.31
C PHE A 469 -32.32 0.11 2.14
N ARG A 470 -32.49 0.62 0.92
CA ARG A 470 -33.41 1.72 0.63
C ARG A 470 -34.85 1.36 1.01
N SER A 471 -35.32 0.20 0.57
CA SER A 471 -36.67 -0.30 0.86
C SER A 471 -36.91 -0.50 2.36
N ARG A 472 -35.92 -1.00 3.10
CA ARG A 472 -36.03 -1.11 4.57
C ARG A 472 -36.11 0.26 5.24
N PHE A 473 -35.27 1.20 4.83
CA PHE A 473 -35.32 2.56 5.35
C PHE A 473 -36.66 3.25 5.06
N ASP A 474 -37.21 3.03 3.87
CA ASP A 474 -38.52 3.52 3.46
C ASP A 474 -39.64 3.03 4.38
N LEU A 475 -39.63 1.73 4.67
CA LEU A 475 -40.57 1.08 5.58
C LEU A 475 -40.39 1.54 7.04
N ASP A 476 -39.15 1.64 7.51
CA ASP A 476 -38.84 2.03 8.89
C ASP A 476 -39.25 3.49 9.20
N HIS A 477 -39.40 4.32 8.16
CA HIS A 477 -39.74 5.75 8.29
C HIS A 477 -41.09 6.12 7.64
N ASP A 478 -41.88 5.14 7.20
CA ASP A 478 -43.19 5.32 6.55
C ASP A 478 -43.16 6.32 5.37
N LEU A 479 -42.12 6.25 4.51
CA LEU A 479 -41.91 7.22 3.43
C LEU A 479 -42.69 6.92 2.14
N GLY A 480 -43.35 5.77 2.03
CA GLY A 480 -44.24 5.46 0.90
C GLY A 480 -43.54 5.41 -0.46
N GLY A 481 -42.30 4.93 -0.51
CA GLY A 481 -41.45 4.89 -1.69
C GLY A 481 -40.64 6.17 -1.93
N MET A 482 -40.79 7.20 -1.07
CA MET A 482 -40.09 8.49 -1.18
C MET A 482 -38.74 8.45 -0.47
N SER A 483 -37.93 7.48 -0.86
CA SER A 483 -36.56 7.31 -0.40
C SER A 483 -35.61 7.18 -1.57
N VAL A 484 -34.39 7.68 -1.37
CA VAL A 484 -33.30 7.64 -2.35
C VAL A 484 -32.05 7.11 -1.69
N SER A 485 -31.29 6.30 -2.41
CA SER A 485 -29.96 5.90 -2.00
C SER A 485 -28.91 6.65 -2.81
N LYS A 486 -27.79 7.02 -2.17
CA LYS A 486 -26.73 7.79 -2.80
C LYS A 486 -25.41 7.06 -2.73
N ILE A 487 -24.79 6.75 -3.88
CA ILE A 487 -23.47 6.11 -3.93
C ILE A 487 -22.40 7.21 -3.93
N TRP A 488 -21.45 7.11 -3.01
CA TRP A 488 -20.38 8.10 -2.82
C TRP A 488 -19.00 7.58 -3.25
N GLY A 489 -18.82 6.27 -3.36
CA GLY A 489 -17.53 5.67 -3.70
C GLY A 489 -17.66 4.21 -4.11
N MET A 490 -16.77 3.74 -4.99
CA MET A 490 -16.63 2.35 -5.38
C MET A 490 -15.17 1.98 -5.55
N VAL A 491 -14.80 0.78 -5.13
CA VAL A 491 -13.45 0.26 -5.32
C VAL A 491 -13.50 -1.24 -5.57
N SER A 492 -12.50 -1.75 -6.30
CA SER A 492 -12.31 -3.17 -6.51
C SER A 492 -10.97 -3.66 -5.98
N HIS A 493 -10.94 -4.92 -5.57
CA HIS A 493 -9.72 -5.62 -5.19
C HIS A 493 -9.91 -7.13 -5.39
N ARG A 494 -8.98 -7.80 -6.10
CA ARG A 494 -9.08 -9.23 -6.42
C ARG A 494 -10.44 -9.65 -6.99
N GLY A 495 -10.99 -8.83 -7.89
CA GLY A 495 -12.28 -9.06 -8.54
C GLY A 495 -13.52 -8.80 -7.66
N TRP A 496 -13.36 -8.56 -6.35
CA TRP A 496 -14.43 -8.05 -5.51
C TRP A 496 -14.72 -6.59 -5.83
N VAL A 497 -15.97 -6.17 -5.64
CA VAL A 497 -16.39 -4.77 -5.71
C VAL A 497 -17.03 -4.37 -4.39
N ALA A 498 -16.63 -3.24 -3.85
CA ALA A 498 -17.24 -2.60 -2.68
C ALA A 498 -17.85 -1.26 -3.08
N ALA A 499 -19.08 -0.98 -2.64
CA ALA A 499 -19.76 0.30 -2.87
C ALA A 499 -20.17 0.94 -1.54
N CYS A 500 -19.78 2.21 -1.35
CA CYS A 500 -20.16 3.03 -0.19
C CYS A 500 -21.37 3.90 -0.54
N PHE A 501 -22.43 3.82 0.25
CA PHE A 501 -23.67 4.55 -0.01
C PHE A 501 -24.37 5.02 1.27
N THR A 502 -25.28 5.97 1.11
CA THR A 502 -26.19 6.48 2.14
C THR A 502 -27.65 6.37 1.68
N VAL A 503 -28.60 6.52 2.60
CA VAL A 503 -30.04 6.46 2.29
C VAL A 503 -30.72 7.64 2.96
N HIS A 504 -31.62 8.30 2.22
CA HIS A 504 -32.26 9.55 2.60
C HIS A 504 -33.73 9.57 2.14
N PRO A 505 -34.60 10.36 2.79
CA PRO A 505 -35.88 10.71 2.19
C PRO A 505 -35.65 11.55 0.91
N SER A 506 -36.54 11.42 -0.07
CA SER A 506 -36.42 12.12 -1.36
C SER A 506 -37.34 13.35 -1.50
N ASP A 507 -38.42 13.43 -0.73
CA ASP A 507 -39.46 14.46 -0.82
C ASP A 507 -39.41 15.51 0.29
N MET A 508 -38.48 15.38 1.24
CA MET A 508 -38.35 16.27 2.39
C MET A 508 -36.89 16.53 2.78
N VAL A 509 -36.68 17.62 3.52
CA VAL A 509 -35.35 17.93 4.09
C VAL A 509 -35.11 17.03 5.29
N GLU A 510 -34.07 16.22 5.21
CA GLU A 510 -33.63 15.38 6.31
C GLU A 510 -32.86 16.20 7.35
N TYR A 511 -33.34 16.24 8.59
CA TYR A 511 -32.59 16.79 9.72
C TYR A 511 -31.90 15.67 10.49
N VAL A 512 -30.60 15.48 10.22
CA VAL A 512 -29.79 14.41 10.84
C VAL A 512 -28.78 15.03 11.81
N THR A 513 -28.67 14.44 13.00
CA THR A 513 -27.55 14.73 13.91
C THR A 513 -26.39 13.80 13.60
N PRO A 514 -25.12 14.18 13.85
CA PRO A 514 -23.97 13.30 13.59
C PRO A 514 -24.06 11.91 14.26
N ALA A 515 -24.81 11.78 15.35
CA ALA A 515 -25.07 10.51 16.02
C ALA A 515 -25.96 9.54 15.21
N ARG A 516 -26.78 10.06 14.30
CA ARG A 516 -27.70 9.31 13.42
C ARG A 516 -27.18 9.13 12.00
N GLU A 517 -26.17 9.88 11.58
CA GLU A 517 -25.54 9.70 10.27
C GLU A 517 -24.98 8.28 10.12
N ARG A 518 -25.31 7.63 9.00
CA ARG A 518 -24.87 6.28 8.66
C ARG A 518 -24.41 6.19 7.22
N SER A 519 -23.21 5.65 7.04
CA SER A 519 -22.71 5.18 5.76
C SER A 519 -22.73 3.66 5.73
N ARG A 520 -23.00 3.06 4.58
CA ARG A 520 -23.09 1.62 4.41
C ARG A 520 -22.17 1.17 3.29
N ILE A 521 -21.56 0.01 3.48
CA ILE A 521 -20.72 -0.64 2.48
C ILE A 521 -21.33 -1.99 2.16
N VAL A 522 -21.59 -2.23 0.89
CA VAL A 522 -21.98 -3.54 0.37
C VAL A 522 -20.86 -4.10 -0.49
N PHE A 523 -20.79 -5.42 -0.55
CA PHE A 523 -19.73 -6.15 -1.24
C PHE A 523 -20.34 -7.15 -2.20
N THR A 524 -19.71 -7.30 -3.36
CA THR A 524 -20.09 -8.31 -4.33
C THR A 524 -18.84 -9.11 -4.75
N PRO A 525 -18.91 -10.46 -4.68
CA PRO A 525 -17.78 -11.31 -5.03
C PRO A 525 -17.46 -11.25 -6.53
N PRO A 526 -16.26 -11.71 -6.94
CA PRO A 526 -15.96 -11.97 -8.34
C PRO A 526 -16.98 -12.96 -8.94
N HIS A 527 -17.30 -12.78 -10.22
CA HIS A 527 -18.19 -13.69 -10.92
C HIS A 527 -17.53 -15.07 -11.11
N VAL A 528 -18.23 -16.14 -10.73
CA VAL A 528 -17.77 -17.53 -10.95
C VAL A 528 -18.79 -18.20 -11.87
N GLU A 529 -18.46 -18.39 -13.15
CA GLU A 529 -19.31 -19.17 -14.04
C GLU A 529 -19.27 -20.65 -13.67
N GLU A 530 -20.44 -21.22 -13.36
CA GLU A 530 -20.64 -22.67 -13.23
C GLU A 530 -20.23 -23.33 -14.55
N GLY A 531 -19.26 -24.26 -14.49
CA GLY A 531 -18.78 -24.96 -15.68
C GLY A 531 -19.88 -25.81 -16.31
N PRO A 532 -19.84 -26.11 -17.63
CA PRO A 532 -20.94 -26.79 -18.35
C PRO A 532 -21.17 -28.28 -18.00
N GLY A 533 -20.76 -28.76 -16.83
CA GLY A 533 -20.80 -30.19 -16.51
C GLY A 533 -20.66 -30.59 -15.03
N GLY A 534 -20.91 -29.69 -14.08
CA GLY A 534 -20.89 -30.03 -12.65
C GLY A 534 -22.28 -30.34 -12.12
N GLY A 535 -22.59 -31.61 -11.85
CA GLY A 535 -23.79 -31.96 -11.08
C GLY A 535 -23.68 -31.49 -9.63
N HIS A 536 -24.82 -31.16 -9.01
CA HIS A 536 -25.16 -31.06 -7.57
C HIS A 536 -24.05 -30.99 -6.47
N ASP A 537 -22.89 -30.38 -6.73
CA ASP A 537 -21.89 -30.04 -5.73
C ASP A 537 -21.99 -28.54 -5.43
N GLU A 538 -21.86 -28.18 -4.15
CA GLU A 538 -22.03 -26.82 -3.62
C GLU A 538 -21.29 -25.77 -4.47
N PRO A 539 -21.89 -24.57 -4.72
CA PRO A 539 -21.24 -23.52 -5.50
C PRO A 539 -19.87 -23.20 -4.87
N ALA A 540 -18.81 -23.32 -5.68
CA ALA A 540 -17.45 -23.04 -5.24
C ALA A 540 -17.39 -21.64 -4.60
N SER A 541 -17.09 -21.59 -3.30
CA SER A 541 -17.03 -20.33 -2.56
C SER A 541 -15.95 -19.43 -3.15
N ALA A 542 -16.31 -18.22 -3.58
CA ALA A 542 -15.36 -17.23 -4.08
C ALA A 542 -14.24 -16.98 -3.05
N GLU A 543 -13.00 -16.88 -3.53
CA GLU A 543 -11.85 -16.56 -2.70
C GLU A 543 -12.06 -15.21 -1.99
N LEU A 544 -11.61 -15.11 -0.73
CA LEU A 544 -11.69 -13.87 0.03
C LEU A 544 -10.79 -12.78 -0.59
N PRO A 545 -11.12 -11.50 -0.42
CA PRO A 545 -10.30 -10.40 -0.96
C PRO A 545 -8.99 -10.20 -0.19
N TRP A 546 -8.67 -11.04 0.79
CA TRP A 546 -7.37 -11.06 1.47
C TRP A 546 -6.81 -12.48 1.45
N SER A 547 -5.49 -12.58 1.54
CA SER A 547 -4.81 -13.89 1.55
C SER A 547 -5.19 -14.69 2.79
N VAL A 548 -5.70 -15.91 2.58
CA VAL A 548 -5.93 -16.87 3.67
C VAL A 548 -4.59 -17.53 4.01
N PRO A 549 -4.13 -17.46 5.27
CA PRO A 549 -2.90 -18.08 5.69
C PRO A 549 -2.90 -19.59 5.49
N PRO A 550 -1.73 -20.20 5.21
CA PRO A 550 -1.62 -21.65 5.15
C PRO A 550 -1.95 -22.29 6.51
N GLN A 551 -2.42 -23.54 6.48
CA GLN A 551 -2.61 -24.31 7.70
C GLN A 551 -1.26 -24.53 8.40
N LEU A 552 -1.20 -24.20 9.69
CA LEU A 552 -0.01 -24.35 10.51
C LEU A 552 0.20 -25.81 10.91
N THR A 553 0.70 -26.61 9.97
CA THR A 553 1.13 -27.98 10.24
C THR A 553 2.57 -27.99 10.77
N PRO A 554 2.98 -28.98 11.59
CA PRO A 554 4.37 -29.10 12.05
C PRO A 554 5.38 -29.12 10.90
N LYS A 555 5.03 -29.73 9.77
CA LYS A 555 5.88 -29.76 8.55
C LYS A 555 6.06 -28.37 7.96
N HIS A 556 4.97 -27.59 7.83
CA HIS A 556 5.03 -26.21 7.34
C HIS A 556 5.84 -25.32 8.26
N MET A 557 5.63 -25.43 9.58
CA MET A 557 6.39 -24.65 10.57
C MET A 557 7.89 -24.97 10.52
N LYS A 558 8.27 -26.23 10.34
CA LYS A 558 9.67 -26.63 10.15
C LYS A 558 10.29 -26.06 8.88
N ALA A 559 9.57 -26.12 7.76
CA ALA A 559 10.02 -25.54 6.50
C ALA A 559 10.19 -24.01 6.59
N ALA A 560 9.24 -23.30 7.20
CA ALA A 560 9.32 -21.86 7.44
C ALA A 560 10.51 -21.45 8.32
N ARG A 561 10.79 -22.21 9.40
CA ARG A 561 11.99 -21.98 10.24
C ARG A 561 13.27 -22.14 9.44
N ALA A 562 13.31 -23.11 8.52
CA ALA A 562 14.51 -23.44 7.78
C ALA A 562 15.01 -22.28 6.90
N GLU A 563 14.10 -21.48 6.33
CA GLU A 563 14.43 -20.28 5.57
C GLU A 563 15.16 -19.23 6.43
N VAL A 564 14.61 -18.93 7.61
CA VAL A 564 15.22 -17.99 8.56
C VAL A 564 16.54 -18.51 9.12
N LEU A 565 16.63 -19.80 9.42
CA LEU A 565 17.86 -20.43 9.90
C LEU A 565 18.96 -20.36 8.83
N SER A 566 18.63 -20.60 7.56
CA SER A 566 19.57 -20.47 6.43
C SER A 566 20.10 -19.04 6.33
N PHE A 567 19.22 -18.04 6.48
CA PHE A 567 19.61 -16.64 6.53
C PHE A 567 20.57 -16.35 7.69
N ILE A 568 20.21 -16.72 8.93
CA ILE A 568 21.05 -16.46 10.11
C ILE A 568 22.42 -17.15 10.00
N LEU A 569 22.47 -18.40 9.51
CA LEU A 569 23.70 -19.20 9.45
C LEU A 569 24.63 -18.83 8.29
N ASN A 570 24.20 -17.95 7.38
CA ASN A 570 24.98 -17.55 6.21
C ASN A 570 26.36 -16.99 6.61
N GLU A 571 27.40 -17.46 5.93
CA GLU A 571 28.80 -17.12 6.26
C GLU A 571 29.11 -15.63 6.06
N SER A 572 28.40 -14.97 5.14
CA SER A 572 28.59 -13.54 4.83
C SER A 572 28.38 -12.63 6.06
N HIS A 573 27.52 -13.01 7.00
CA HIS A 573 27.25 -12.25 8.21
C HIS A 573 28.40 -12.30 9.23
N ARG A 574 29.31 -13.28 9.14
CA ARG A 574 30.41 -13.50 10.10
C ARG A 574 31.55 -12.49 9.93
N HIS A 575 31.57 -11.77 8.81
CA HIS A 575 32.58 -10.76 8.51
C HIS A 575 32.32 -9.40 9.16
N VAL A 576 31.19 -9.21 9.87
CA VAL A 576 30.86 -7.98 10.61
C VAL A 576 31.56 -8.00 11.97
N PRO A 577 32.70 -7.31 12.16
CA PRO A 577 33.43 -7.35 13.42
C PRO A 577 32.71 -6.45 14.43
N ASN A 578 32.49 -6.94 15.65
CA ASN A 578 31.90 -6.23 16.82
C ASN A 578 30.37 -6.21 16.96
N ASP A 579 29.59 -6.97 16.18
CA ASP A 579 28.16 -7.13 16.48
C ASP A 579 27.89 -8.32 17.45
N PRO A 580 27.44 -8.07 18.70
CA PRO A 580 27.11 -9.15 19.64
C PRO A 580 25.94 -10.03 19.17
N TRP A 581 25.03 -9.49 18.35
CA TRP A 581 23.86 -10.23 17.86
C TRP A 581 24.22 -11.31 16.87
N VAL A 582 25.27 -11.13 16.05
CA VAL A 582 25.75 -12.18 15.14
C VAL A 582 26.02 -13.46 15.94
N ARG A 583 26.73 -13.35 17.06
CA ARG A 583 27.12 -14.53 17.83
C ARG A 583 25.93 -15.20 18.52
N LYS A 584 25.06 -14.40 19.17
CA LYS A 584 23.86 -14.89 19.84
C LYS A 584 22.90 -15.59 18.87
N LEU A 585 22.64 -14.95 17.72
CA LEU A 585 21.73 -15.50 16.71
C LEU A 585 22.29 -16.78 16.07
N GLN A 586 23.61 -16.82 15.78
CA GLN A 586 24.27 -18.03 15.26
C GLN A 586 24.13 -19.19 16.25
N TYR A 587 24.39 -18.98 17.55
CA TYR A 587 24.25 -20.04 18.55
C TYR A 587 22.79 -20.49 18.71
N ALA A 588 21.84 -19.57 18.73
CA ALA A 588 20.42 -19.90 18.80
C ALA A 588 19.95 -20.70 17.56
N ALA A 589 20.43 -20.34 16.37
CA ALA A 589 20.16 -21.08 15.15
C ALA A 589 20.74 -22.50 15.20
N ILE A 590 21.97 -22.67 15.71
CA ILE A 590 22.59 -23.99 15.93
C ILE A 590 21.72 -24.84 16.86
N GLY A 591 21.32 -24.30 18.02
CA GLY A 591 20.44 -24.99 18.98
C GLY A 591 19.09 -25.41 18.37
N CYS A 592 18.50 -24.54 17.57
CA CYS A 592 17.25 -24.83 16.86
C CYS A 592 17.42 -25.92 15.77
N VAL A 593 18.52 -25.89 15.01
CA VAL A 593 18.81 -26.93 14.00
C VAL A 593 19.00 -28.29 14.68
N ILE A 594 19.77 -28.34 15.77
CA ILE A 594 20.01 -29.58 16.52
C ILE A 594 18.70 -30.14 17.12
N THR A 595 17.81 -29.30 17.65
CA THR A 595 16.59 -29.80 18.33
C THR A 595 15.43 -30.07 17.37
N ASN A 596 15.29 -29.31 16.27
CA ASN A 596 14.05 -29.31 15.47
C ASN A 596 14.20 -29.79 14.01
N GLN A 597 15.42 -29.90 13.46
CA GLN A 597 15.62 -30.33 12.06
C GLN A 597 16.02 -31.81 11.94
N ASN A 598 15.44 -32.51 10.95
CA ASN A 598 15.86 -33.86 10.58
C ASN A 598 16.88 -33.78 9.43
N PRO A 599 17.99 -34.55 9.46
CA PRO A 599 18.97 -34.57 8.38
C PRO A 599 18.41 -34.86 6.98
N VAL A 600 17.28 -35.59 6.89
CA VAL A 600 16.61 -35.89 5.61
C VAL A 600 15.91 -34.67 5.01
N ASP A 601 15.48 -33.71 5.84
CA ASP A 601 14.67 -32.58 5.38
C ASP A 601 15.52 -31.53 4.64
N GLN A 602 16.68 -31.14 5.21
CA GLN A 602 17.62 -30.16 4.61
C GLN A 602 19.08 -30.38 5.09
N PRO A 603 19.92 -31.12 4.34
CA PRO A 603 21.30 -31.41 4.75
C PRO A 603 22.22 -30.19 4.75
N SER A 604 22.02 -29.26 3.80
CA SER A 604 22.81 -28.02 3.70
C SER A 604 22.70 -27.12 4.94
N LEU A 605 21.57 -27.18 5.64
CA LEU A 605 21.36 -26.41 6.86
C LEU A 605 22.17 -26.97 8.04
N LEU A 606 22.31 -28.30 8.13
CA LEU A 606 23.19 -28.95 9.13
C LEU A 606 24.67 -28.66 8.84
N GLU A 607 25.08 -28.64 7.58
CA GLU A 607 26.43 -28.23 7.17
C GLU A 607 26.71 -26.77 7.54
N SER A 608 25.75 -25.88 7.30
CA SER A 608 25.83 -24.46 7.67
C SER A 608 25.94 -24.29 9.20
N ALA A 609 25.17 -25.06 9.97
CA ALA A 609 25.23 -25.07 11.44
C ALA A 609 26.59 -25.60 11.94
N ARG A 610 27.14 -26.64 11.30
CA ARG A 610 28.47 -27.17 11.60
C ARG A 610 29.55 -26.11 11.39
N SER A 611 29.53 -25.44 10.24
CA SER A 611 30.44 -24.34 9.89
C SER A 611 30.34 -23.20 10.91
N ALA A 612 29.12 -22.79 11.27
CA ALA A 612 28.89 -21.76 12.29
C ALA A 612 29.41 -22.16 13.68
N ALA A 613 29.20 -23.41 14.11
CA ALA A 613 29.69 -23.92 15.39
C ALA A 613 31.23 -23.97 15.44
N GLN A 614 31.88 -24.41 14.37
CA GLN A 614 33.35 -24.40 14.25
C GLN A 614 33.91 -22.97 14.29
N TRP A 615 33.24 -22.03 13.62
CA TRP A 615 33.60 -20.61 13.67
C TRP A 615 33.47 -20.04 15.09
N LEU A 616 32.34 -20.25 15.77
CA LEU A 616 32.15 -19.78 17.15
C LEU A 616 33.20 -20.38 18.11
N ALA A 617 33.48 -21.68 17.99
CA ALA A 617 34.48 -22.36 18.82
C ALA A 617 35.90 -21.81 18.59
N SER A 618 36.30 -21.61 17.32
CA SER A 618 37.65 -21.14 16.97
C SER A 618 37.86 -19.65 17.19
N ALA A 619 36.88 -18.81 16.86
CA ALA A 619 37.00 -17.35 16.94
C ALA A 619 36.90 -16.82 18.39
N PHE A 620 36.14 -17.50 19.26
CA PHE A 620 35.87 -17.04 20.64
C PHE A 620 36.34 -18.03 21.71
N ASN A 621 37.04 -19.11 21.33
CA ASN A 621 37.55 -20.15 22.23
C ASN A 621 36.45 -20.76 23.12
N LEU A 622 35.30 -21.08 22.53
CA LEU A 622 34.13 -21.64 23.21
C LEU A 622 34.09 -23.18 23.10
N ASP A 623 33.69 -23.85 24.18
CA ASP A 623 33.46 -25.30 24.17
C ASP A 623 32.06 -25.63 23.62
N LEU A 624 32.04 -26.02 22.34
CA LEU A 624 30.88 -26.46 21.58
C LEU A 624 30.97 -27.95 21.19
N SER A 625 31.73 -28.74 21.95
CA SER A 625 32.00 -30.15 21.64
C SER A 625 30.71 -31.00 21.62
N GLN A 626 29.79 -30.72 22.55
CA GLN A 626 28.49 -31.39 22.62
C GLN A 626 27.64 -31.08 21.39
N GLU A 627 27.55 -29.81 21.01
CA GLU A 627 26.77 -29.34 19.86
C GLU A 627 27.32 -29.92 18.54
N LEU A 628 28.65 -29.92 18.36
CA LEU A 628 29.30 -30.52 17.19
C LEU A 628 29.06 -32.04 17.11
N SER A 629 29.10 -32.75 18.24
CA SER A 629 28.78 -34.19 18.29
C SER A 629 27.36 -34.45 17.79
N TYR A 630 26.36 -33.69 18.25
CA TYR A 630 24.98 -33.89 17.81
C TYR A 630 24.77 -33.58 16.33
N ILE A 631 25.44 -32.55 15.79
CA ILE A 631 25.38 -32.23 14.36
C ILE A 631 26.01 -33.35 13.54
N ASP A 632 27.19 -33.81 13.93
CA ASP A 632 27.90 -34.89 13.24
C ASP A 632 27.09 -36.20 13.30
N ASP A 633 26.54 -36.56 14.46
CA ASP A 633 25.69 -37.75 14.60
C ASP A 633 24.47 -37.69 13.67
N LYS A 634 23.84 -36.51 13.53
CA LYS A 634 22.71 -36.30 12.61
C LYS A 634 23.12 -36.39 11.14
N LEU A 635 24.27 -35.82 10.75
CA LEU A 635 24.75 -35.91 9.37
C LEU A 635 25.07 -37.35 8.95
N HIS A 636 25.59 -38.17 9.88
CA HIS A 636 25.94 -39.57 9.60
C HIS A 636 24.76 -40.55 9.76
N SER A 637 23.78 -40.23 10.62
CA SER A 637 22.62 -41.08 10.89
C SER A 637 21.46 -40.75 9.95
N GLN A 638 21.28 -41.53 8.88
CA GLN A 638 20.09 -41.47 8.00
C GLN A 638 18.80 -41.99 8.66
N ILE A 639 18.82 -42.30 9.97
CA ILE A 639 17.70 -42.89 10.72
C ILE A 639 17.06 -41.79 11.58
N GLN A 640 15.72 -41.71 11.59
CA GLN A 640 14.97 -40.76 12.43
C GLN A 640 15.42 -40.84 13.89
N PRO A 641 15.91 -39.75 14.51
CA PRO A 641 16.21 -39.77 15.94
C PRO A 641 14.90 -39.80 16.73
N SER A 642 14.72 -40.87 17.51
CA SER A 642 13.58 -41.08 18.43
C SER A 642 13.81 -40.51 19.83
N THR A 643 14.86 -39.70 20.03
CA THR A 643 15.26 -39.15 21.33
C THR A 643 15.06 -37.63 21.39
N ASN A 644 14.46 -37.16 22.49
CA ASN A 644 14.45 -35.75 22.85
C ASN A 644 15.90 -35.30 23.10
N ILE A 645 16.48 -34.59 22.13
CA ILE A 645 17.84 -34.05 22.23
C ILE A 645 17.81 -32.86 23.19
N LEU A 646 18.65 -32.91 24.22
CA LEU A 646 18.84 -31.86 25.21
C LEU A 646 20.28 -31.37 25.16
N ILE A 647 20.47 -30.09 24.84
CA ILE A 647 21.76 -29.41 25.00
C ILE A 647 21.72 -28.68 26.34
N HIS A 648 22.66 -29.01 27.21
CA HIS A 648 22.72 -28.46 28.56
C HIS A 648 23.21 -27.01 28.56
N ALA A 649 22.60 -26.22 29.43
CA ALA A 649 22.97 -24.85 29.72
C ALA A 649 24.44 -24.73 30.14
N LYS A 650 25.14 -23.75 29.59
CA LYS A 650 26.51 -23.41 30.00
C LYS A 650 26.48 -22.63 31.32
N THR A 651 27.52 -22.77 32.15
CA THR A 651 27.63 -22.03 33.42
C THR A 651 28.43 -20.75 33.24
N ARG A 652 28.02 -19.67 33.94
CA ARG A 652 28.66 -18.34 33.82
C ARG A 652 30.13 -18.33 34.22
N GLY A 653 30.57 -19.29 35.04
CA GLY A 653 31.93 -19.36 35.60
C GLY A 653 32.93 -20.21 34.81
N SER A 654 32.51 -21.02 33.82
CA SER A 654 33.41 -21.96 33.13
C SER A 654 34.14 -21.37 31.92
N GLN A 655 33.91 -20.09 31.58
CA GLN A 655 34.44 -19.46 30.37
C GLN A 655 34.92 -18.03 30.67
N THR A 656 36.24 -17.86 30.85
CA THR A 656 36.88 -16.55 31.03
C THR A 656 37.40 -16.06 29.67
N GLY A 657 36.61 -15.27 28.92
CA GLY A 657 37.02 -14.74 27.61
C GLY A 657 35.99 -13.83 26.92
N ALA A 658 36.42 -13.16 25.84
CA ALA A 658 35.54 -12.41 24.94
C ALA A 658 34.66 -13.41 24.15
N GLY A 659 33.42 -13.62 24.59
CA GLY A 659 32.51 -14.65 24.06
C GLY A 659 31.45 -15.14 25.04
N HIS A 660 31.44 -14.66 26.28
CA HIS A 660 30.41 -15.02 27.27
C HIS A 660 28.99 -14.58 26.88
N ASP A 661 28.86 -13.59 25.99
CA ASP A 661 27.60 -13.04 25.53
C ASP A 661 26.88 -13.92 24.49
N VAL A 662 27.52 -15.01 24.04
CA VAL A 662 26.93 -15.94 23.06
C VAL A 662 25.78 -16.76 23.66
N PHE A 663 25.88 -17.12 24.94
CA PHE A 663 24.90 -17.98 25.63
C PHE A 663 23.81 -17.16 26.32
N GLU A 664 22.60 -17.73 26.41
CA GLU A 664 21.47 -17.13 27.12
C GLU A 664 21.49 -17.50 28.60
N PHE A 665 21.30 -16.49 29.46
CA PHE A 665 21.16 -16.65 30.91
C PHE A 665 19.83 -16.07 31.36
N CYS A 666 19.24 -16.66 32.39
CA CYS A 666 17.98 -16.23 32.95
C CYS A 666 18.12 -14.90 33.69
N ASP A 667 17.33 -13.89 33.31
CA ASP A 667 17.36 -12.56 33.94
C ASP A 667 16.82 -12.58 35.38
N ILE A 668 16.05 -13.62 35.73
CA ILE A 668 15.46 -13.80 37.08
C ILE A 668 16.47 -14.43 38.05
N CYS A 669 17.21 -15.47 37.63
CA CYS A 669 18.04 -16.28 38.54
C CYS A 669 19.51 -16.43 38.13
N GLY A 670 19.90 -15.95 36.95
CA GLY A 670 21.27 -16.01 36.42
C GLY A 670 21.72 -17.39 35.92
N ASN A 671 20.91 -18.44 36.05
CA ASN A 671 21.21 -19.77 35.52
C ASN A 671 21.14 -19.77 34.00
N GLY A 672 21.97 -20.58 33.34
CA GLY A 672 21.90 -20.76 31.89
C GLY A 672 20.58 -21.40 31.45
N ILE A 673 20.26 -21.22 30.18
CA ILE A 673 19.02 -21.71 29.55
C ILE A 673 19.32 -22.93 28.66
N ASP A 674 18.56 -24.00 28.84
CA ASP A 674 18.70 -25.25 28.09
C ASP A 674 18.07 -25.16 26.69
N TRP A 675 18.55 -26.01 25.77
CA TRP A 675 17.95 -26.20 24.45
C TRP A 675 17.36 -27.61 24.31
N TYR A 676 16.03 -27.69 24.30
CA TYR A 676 15.27 -28.91 24.06
C TYR A 676 14.07 -28.70 23.11
N SER A 677 13.66 -27.45 22.89
CA SER A 677 12.54 -27.06 22.04
C SER A 677 12.85 -25.75 21.31
N ALA A 678 12.20 -25.55 20.16
CA ALA A 678 12.24 -24.32 19.38
C ALA A 678 11.11 -23.34 19.75
N GLU A 679 10.16 -23.75 20.58
CA GLU A 679 8.96 -22.97 20.94
C GLU A 679 9.00 -22.46 22.38
N GLU A 680 9.69 -23.19 23.26
CA GLU A 680 9.85 -22.85 24.66
C GLU A 680 11.29 -23.08 25.12
N SER A 681 11.65 -22.41 26.21
CA SER A 681 12.94 -22.59 26.87
C SER A 681 12.75 -22.65 28.38
N GLN A 682 13.67 -23.33 29.06
CA GLN A 682 13.68 -23.44 30.52
C GLN A 682 15.09 -23.22 31.04
N CYS A 683 15.23 -22.44 32.11
CA CYS A 683 16.51 -22.28 32.81
C CYS A 683 16.73 -23.37 33.84
N GLY A 684 17.98 -23.58 34.27
CA GLY A 684 18.31 -24.56 35.33
C GLY A 684 17.63 -24.30 36.69
N GLY A 685 17.07 -23.10 36.91
CA GLY A 685 16.25 -22.75 38.07
C GLY A 685 14.76 -23.08 37.93
N GLY A 686 14.31 -23.55 36.76
CA GLY A 686 12.92 -23.96 36.50
C GLY A 686 12.01 -22.91 35.86
N HIS A 687 12.44 -21.67 35.67
CA HIS A 687 11.66 -20.64 34.93
C HIS A 687 11.54 -21.00 33.45
N VAL A 688 10.33 -20.88 32.90
CA VAL A 688 9.98 -21.22 31.51
C VAL A 688 9.64 -19.95 30.74
N PHE A 689 10.13 -19.84 29.51
CA PHE A 689 9.92 -18.71 28.61
C PHE A 689 9.49 -19.19 27.23
N ALA A 690 8.76 -18.35 26.49
CA ALA A 690 8.54 -18.58 25.06
C ALA A 690 9.84 -18.29 24.29
N ARG A 691 10.12 -19.06 23.24
CA ARG A 691 11.17 -18.69 22.28
C ARG A 691 10.58 -17.82 21.18
N CYS A 692 11.33 -16.80 20.80
CA CYS A 692 11.02 -15.94 19.66
C CYS A 692 10.88 -16.80 18.39
N GLY A 693 9.75 -16.66 17.71
CA GLY A 693 9.44 -17.44 16.51
C GLY A 693 10.37 -17.19 15.32
N MET A 694 11.25 -16.19 15.40
CA MET A 694 12.17 -15.78 14.33
C MET A 694 13.65 -15.86 14.74
N THR A 695 14.02 -15.31 15.91
CA THR A 695 15.41 -15.34 16.40
C THR A 695 15.74 -16.60 17.21
N PHE A 696 14.72 -17.34 17.63
CA PHE A 696 14.81 -18.51 18.52
C PHE A 696 15.38 -18.23 19.92
N LEU A 697 15.70 -16.98 20.23
CA LEU A 697 16.11 -16.54 21.57
C LEU A 697 14.91 -16.57 22.53
N SER A 698 15.19 -16.71 23.81
CA SER A 698 14.20 -16.71 24.88
C SER A 698 13.64 -15.30 25.09
N ILE A 699 12.32 -15.16 25.07
CA ILE A 699 11.63 -13.91 25.39
C ILE A 699 11.43 -13.87 26.91
N GLN A 700 12.35 -13.19 27.60
CA GLN A 700 12.34 -13.10 29.07
C GLN A 700 11.57 -11.88 29.60
N ASP A 701 11.32 -10.90 28.72
CA ASP A 701 10.45 -9.74 28.98
C ASP A 701 9.43 -9.64 27.83
N PRO A 702 8.12 -9.80 28.10
CA PRO A 702 7.09 -9.64 27.07
C PRO A 702 6.97 -8.23 26.50
N SER A 703 7.52 -7.19 27.17
CA SER A 703 7.43 -5.81 26.71
C SER A 703 8.34 -5.47 25.53
N ILE A 704 9.26 -6.38 25.19
CA ILE A 704 10.20 -6.24 24.06
C ILE A 704 9.82 -7.15 22.87
N SER A 705 8.61 -7.69 22.86
CA SER A 705 8.11 -8.56 21.80
C SER A 705 6.92 -7.96 21.06
N LYS A 706 6.61 -8.55 19.90
CA LYS A 706 5.47 -8.26 19.03
C LYS A 706 4.80 -9.57 18.63
N LEU A 707 3.51 -9.53 18.33
CA LEU A 707 2.69 -10.71 18.06
C LEU A 707 2.18 -10.71 16.63
N CYS A 708 2.13 -11.89 16.00
CA CYS A 708 1.41 -12.05 14.74
C CYS A 708 -0.10 -11.89 14.97
N SER A 709 -0.73 -11.00 14.19
CA SER A 709 -2.19 -10.75 14.27
C SER A 709 -3.07 -11.95 13.87
N VAL A 710 -2.48 -12.97 13.23
CA VAL A 710 -3.17 -14.15 12.71
C VAL A 710 -2.96 -15.37 13.60
N CYS A 711 -1.71 -15.77 13.82
CA CYS A 711 -1.38 -17.00 14.54
C CYS A 711 -0.95 -16.78 15.99
N GLY A 712 -0.77 -15.52 16.41
CA GLY A 712 -0.30 -15.19 17.76
C GLY A 712 1.18 -15.52 18.02
N CYS A 713 1.94 -15.92 16.99
CA CYS A 713 3.37 -16.18 17.15
C CYS A 713 4.09 -14.92 17.64
N GLU A 714 4.84 -15.08 18.73
CA GLU A 714 5.57 -14.01 19.41
C GLU A 714 6.99 -13.90 18.87
N VAL A 715 7.41 -12.69 18.56
CA VAL A 715 8.70 -12.37 17.95
C VAL A 715 9.29 -11.15 18.66
N LEU A 716 10.60 -11.17 18.91
CA LEU A 716 11.33 -10.04 19.46
C LEU A 716 11.25 -8.79 18.55
N ASP A 717 11.05 -7.61 19.13
CA ASP A 717 11.10 -6.33 18.41
C ASP A 717 12.48 -5.68 18.55
N ALA A 718 13.23 -5.61 17.45
CA ALA A 718 14.56 -5.02 17.42
C ALA A 718 14.60 -3.54 17.84
N GLU A 719 13.48 -2.81 17.74
CA GLU A 719 13.41 -1.40 18.18
C GLU A 719 13.35 -1.25 19.70
N LEU A 720 12.95 -2.30 20.43
CA LEU A 720 12.75 -2.29 21.88
C LEU A 720 13.91 -2.96 22.64
N ILE A 721 14.80 -3.63 21.92
CA ILE A 721 15.88 -4.43 22.52
C ILE A 721 17.14 -3.58 22.68
N GLU A 722 17.63 -3.48 23.91
CA GLU A 722 18.92 -2.86 24.20
C GLU A 722 20.07 -3.71 23.65
N VAL A 723 21.06 -3.07 23.02
CA VAL A 723 22.28 -3.75 22.58
C VAL A 723 23.02 -4.26 23.83
N PRO A 724 23.41 -5.55 23.90
CA PRO A 724 24.21 -6.06 25.00
C PRO A 724 25.46 -5.20 25.16
N SER A 725 25.57 -4.51 26.29
CA SER A 725 26.58 -3.49 26.55
C SER A 725 27.99 -4.02 26.25
N LEU A 726 28.65 -3.40 25.27
CA LEU A 726 30.10 -3.46 25.14
C LEU A 726 30.68 -2.93 26.46
N ILE A 727 31.59 -3.69 27.04
CA ILE A 727 32.33 -3.40 28.28
C ILE A 727 32.65 -1.90 28.34
N GLU A 728 32.23 -1.22 29.42
CA GLU A 728 32.58 0.17 29.69
C GLU A 728 34.07 0.38 29.44
N PRO A 729 34.51 1.29 28.55
CA PRO A 729 35.91 1.59 28.46
C PRO A 729 36.31 2.24 29.78
N GLU A 730 37.31 1.64 30.44
CA GLU A 730 37.89 2.18 31.66
C GLU A 730 38.15 3.68 31.51
N MET A 731 37.77 4.45 32.53
CA MET A 731 38.00 5.88 32.66
C MET A 731 39.47 6.22 32.33
N GLY A 732 39.71 6.68 31.10
CA GLY A 732 41.06 6.96 30.63
C GLY A 732 41.08 7.79 29.35
N ALA A 733 41.38 9.08 29.51
CA ALA A 733 41.71 10.07 28.50
C ALA A 733 40.59 10.49 27.51
N ALA A 734 40.11 11.72 27.73
CA ALA A 734 39.31 12.49 26.78
C ALA A 734 40.10 12.71 25.48
N ASP A 735 39.73 12.01 24.43
CA ASP A 735 40.05 12.42 23.06
C ASP A 735 38.77 12.53 22.24
N LYS A 736 38.64 13.64 21.52
CA LYS A 736 37.44 14.01 20.76
C LYS A 736 37.39 13.19 19.46
N SER A 737 37.07 11.91 19.55
CA SER A 737 36.77 11.09 18.38
C SER A 737 35.31 11.31 17.94
N ARG A 738 35.14 11.44 16.63
CA ARG A 738 33.85 11.54 15.91
C ARG A 738 32.86 10.46 16.40
N PRO A 739 31.54 10.72 16.41
CA PRO A 739 30.57 9.67 16.70
C PRO A 739 30.76 8.53 15.69
N VAL A 740 31.07 7.35 16.23
CA VAL A 740 31.22 6.12 15.46
C VAL A 740 29.81 5.68 15.08
N ARG A 741 29.50 5.72 13.77
CA ARG A 741 28.28 5.13 13.20
C ARG A 741 28.06 3.74 13.82
N GLN A 742 26.98 3.54 14.58
CA GLN A 742 26.56 2.18 14.94
C GLN A 742 26.27 1.43 13.63
N GLN A 743 27.07 0.41 13.33
CA GLN A 743 26.80 -0.51 12.23
C GLN A 743 25.47 -1.21 12.49
N VAL A 744 24.63 -1.33 11.45
CA VAL A 744 23.38 -2.08 11.50
C VAL A 744 23.71 -3.55 11.80
N GLY A 745 23.35 -4.03 12.99
CA GLY A 745 23.60 -5.40 13.42
C GLY A 745 22.67 -6.43 12.76
N LEU A 746 23.05 -7.71 12.78
CA LEU A 746 22.33 -8.83 12.15
C LEU A 746 20.88 -8.94 12.64
N LEU A 747 20.60 -8.64 13.92
CA LEU A 747 19.23 -8.64 14.44
C LEU A 747 18.32 -7.66 13.67
N HIS A 748 18.82 -6.46 13.38
CA HIS A 748 18.07 -5.46 12.64
C HIS A 748 17.83 -5.91 11.20
N VAL A 749 18.88 -6.41 10.53
CA VAL A 749 18.77 -6.93 9.16
C VAL A 749 17.77 -8.10 9.08
N LEU A 750 17.78 -8.99 10.08
CA LEU A 750 16.85 -10.11 10.18
C LEU A 750 15.39 -9.63 10.31
N CYS A 751 15.13 -8.72 11.25
CA CYS A 751 13.80 -8.14 11.48
C CYS A 751 13.29 -7.33 10.28
N GLU A 752 14.18 -6.71 9.50
CA GLU A 752 13.83 -6.01 8.25
C GLU A 752 13.52 -6.98 7.12
N THR A 753 14.31 -8.05 6.97
CA THR A 753 14.13 -9.06 5.93
C THR A 753 12.83 -9.84 6.13
N PHE A 754 12.53 -10.18 7.39
CA PHE A 754 11.34 -10.92 7.79
C PHE A 754 10.36 -10.04 8.57
N ASP A 755 9.88 -8.96 7.94
CA ASP A 755 8.97 -7.98 8.57
C ASP A 755 7.49 -8.44 8.62
N ALA A 756 7.23 -9.70 8.27
CA ALA A 756 5.94 -10.38 8.47
C ALA A 756 6.17 -11.78 9.07
N CYS A 757 5.12 -12.38 9.63
CA CYS A 757 5.24 -13.68 10.28
C CYS A 757 5.64 -14.77 9.27
N ILE A 758 6.80 -15.39 9.48
CA ILE A 758 7.36 -16.44 8.61
C ILE A 758 6.45 -17.67 8.49
N TYR A 759 5.61 -17.92 9.50
CA TYR A 759 4.77 -19.11 9.55
C TYR A 759 3.48 -18.95 8.73
N CYS A 760 2.89 -17.77 8.71
CA CYS A 760 1.54 -17.59 8.17
C CYS A 760 1.40 -16.37 7.23
N GLY A 761 2.46 -15.58 7.07
CA GLY A 761 2.45 -14.32 6.32
C GLY A 761 1.69 -13.18 7.02
N GLY A 762 1.12 -13.44 8.20
CA GLY A 762 0.36 -12.45 8.97
C GLY A 762 1.22 -11.28 9.45
N LYS A 763 0.65 -10.08 9.41
CA LYS A 763 1.30 -8.84 9.87
C LYS A 763 1.44 -8.84 11.39
N PHE A 764 2.51 -8.24 11.91
CA PHE A 764 2.71 -8.09 13.34
C PHE A 764 1.87 -6.94 13.92
N ARG A 765 1.70 -6.98 15.25
CA ARG A 765 1.14 -5.93 16.10
C ARG A 765 1.91 -5.89 17.42
N GLU A 766 1.95 -4.71 18.03
CA GLU A 766 2.53 -4.47 19.36
C GLU A 766 1.63 -4.99 20.49
#